data_AF-A0A2G6H9W3-F1
#
_entry.id   AF-A0A2G6H9W3-F1
#
_cell.length_a   1.000
_cell.length_b   1.000
_cell.length_c   1.000
_cell.angle_alpha   90.00
_cell.angle_beta   90.00
_cell.angle_gamma   90.00
#
_symmetry.space_group_name_H-M   'P 1'
#
loop_
_entity.id
_entity.type
_entity.pdbx_description
1 polymer ?
#
loop_
_entity_poly.entity_id
_entity_poly.type
_entity_poly.pdbx_seq_one_letter_code
_entity_poly.pdbx_strand_id
1 'polypeptide(L)'
;MKKKWIILLLLLVSSLVFAGIKLWNVKDSGEQPNTIGLIPVDANFIIEIRDFQQLSEALKQKPDYWVALLSSPSISKLNERMVLLDSLANSNHDISSVLHNGSVMISVHDVGKNKLGSLMLSPLPEGLKSETLLKTIHNQWGDLELKHRKYENTTIYNINLSKEQQYSYCVVGKHLVFSSNAFLIEDVIRQTTVKNTLLTDSDFQKVHRTAGEKEMLNVYINLKRLSHILSPIIKKEVLQKHKALSDYASWIALDLSLKENLISLNGFASPQDSTSSYLHHIVGQNEQSFHFESILPENVALFYTQSVTDIKTFRQARENFLTENYSANYFDAGNKDLTKKVHFNLSKLIYELIDSQICYAVSNFNQLDLYQNTYLLINTKSKSNTEEKIEDFLRTYCQATKQSLSDYSETIVLDGNKNYNLYHFPQGDWAAHLFGSFYSTVNASYVVVFDNYLIFGRDKASLMRFVHAVLLNKTLEKSPVFQNFKKNLSRKSQASFYCNVSTALPWIYNLVNNEAKTSLLSIEEELKQFSEFTIQQVVSDDMVYHNVLLQHRPYRVEAPRTVWESRLESAMKMKPIIVKNHRTNEKEIIVQDETFNLYLISKSGIVLWKIPLNEKILSDVYTVDAYKNNKTQYLFNTRSKVYLLDRNGNHVDRFPINLSSPASCGIGLFDYDKNRNYRICVPCQDKSLNLYGIDGNLVDGWEFPGTEYALTTPPQHIRNETKDYIVFHDKYKVYMLNRKGEIRVETKQNFQVSDNNQFWHVAHKEDAKASLTTTNNKGVVYHTYLNGNVDTVFFHNFTPNHYFMFCDFDADGK
;
A
#
# COMPACT_ATOMS: atom_id res chain seq x y z
N MET A 1 -32.72 -18.48 16.19
CA MET A 1 -32.07 -17.22 16.61
C MET A 1 -30.56 -17.38 16.80
N LYS A 2 -29.76 -17.27 15.74
CA LYS A 2 -28.26 -17.26 15.72
C LYS A 2 -27.80 -16.47 14.47
N LYS A 3 -26.56 -15.97 14.42
CA LYS A 3 -25.95 -15.13 13.36
C LYS A 3 -26.37 -13.64 13.36
N LYS A 4 -25.62 -12.79 14.06
CA LYS A 4 -25.51 -11.32 13.86
C LYS A 4 -24.04 -10.86 14.09
N TRP A 5 -23.78 -9.55 14.12
CA TRP A 5 -22.53 -8.87 14.56
C TRP A 5 -21.38 -8.57 13.58
N ILE A 6 -21.42 -8.99 12.32
CA ILE A 6 -20.51 -8.50 11.26
C ILE A 6 -20.97 -7.32 10.40
N ILE A 7 -22.24 -7.00 10.14
CA ILE A 7 -23.40 -6.97 11.06
C ILE A 7 -23.07 -6.24 12.40
N LEU A 8 -21.95 -5.51 12.46
CA LEU A 8 -21.79 -4.25 13.21
C LEU A 8 -20.57 -3.42 12.75
N LEU A 9 -19.61 -3.96 11.99
CA LEU A 9 -18.72 -3.12 11.17
C LEU A 9 -19.37 -2.86 9.81
N LEU A 10 -19.90 -3.91 9.18
CA LEU A 10 -20.76 -3.81 8.03
C LEU A 10 -22.22 -3.44 8.41
N LEU A 11 -22.63 -3.42 9.69
CA LEU A 11 -23.80 -2.63 10.16
C LEU A 11 -23.36 -1.29 10.76
N LEU A 12 -22.06 -0.96 10.87
CA LEU A 12 -21.69 0.46 10.87
C LEU A 12 -21.99 0.90 9.44
N VAL A 13 -21.25 0.39 8.45
CA VAL A 13 -21.43 0.71 7.02
C VAL A 13 -22.86 0.45 6.51
N SER A 14 -23.64 -0.48 7.06
CA SER A 14 -25.07 -0.65 6.72
C SER A 14 -26.11 -0.16 7.72
N SER A 15 -25.71 0.50 8.81
CA SER A 15 -26.62 1.43 9.49
C SER A 15 -26.41 2.85 8.98
N LEU A 16 -25.16 3.21 8.69
CA LEU A 16 -24.77 4.25 7.75
C LEU A 16 -25.48 4.12 6.40
N VAL A 17 -25.76 2.90 5.92
CA VAL A 17 -26.57 2.71 4.72
C VAL A 17 -28.06 2.43 5.03
N PHE A 18 -28.46 2.28 6.30
CA PHE A 18 -29.88 2.11 6.68
C PHE A 18 -30.68 3.41 6.63
N ALA A 19 -30.01 4.55 6.78
CA ALA A 19 -30.64 5.77 7.24
C ALA A 19 -30.87 6.79 6.11
N GLY A 20 -31.66 6.42 5.08
CA GLY A 20 -32.12 7.36 4.01
C GLY A 20 -32.85 6.73 2.80
N ILE A 21 -34.13 7.07 2.55
CA ILE A 21 -35.06 6.65 1.42
C ILE A 21 -36.12 7.74 0.90
N LYS A 22 -36.78 7.73 -0.29
CA LYS A 22 -36.86 9.00 -1.13
C LYS A 22 -37.81 10.28 -1.00
N LEU A 23 -37.24 11.51 -0.81
CA LEU A 23 -37.77 12.95 -0.75
C LEU A 23 -37.31 14.11 -1.79
N TRP A 24 -38.05 14.58 -2.82
CA TRP A 24 -37.89 15.94 -3.50
C TRP A 24 -39.23 16.34 -4.17
N ASN A 25 -39.86 17.52 -4.08
CA ASN A 25 -39.49 18.92 -3.77
C ASN A 25 -40.37 19.52 -2.65
N VAL A 26 -39.84 20.51 -1.88
CA VAL A 26 -40.45 21.84 -1.57
C VAL A 26 -39.54 22.64 -0.62
N LYS A 27 -39.78 23.96 -0.53
CA LYS A 27 -38.98 25.01 0.13
C LYS A 27 -38.91 24.93 1.67
N ASP A 28 -37.94 25.68 2.21
CA ASP A 28 -37.92 26.24 3.57
C ASP A 28 -39.31 26.57 4.12
N SER A 29 -39.64 26.03 5.30
CA SER A 29 -40.65 26.59 6.21
C SER A 29 -40.56 25.99 7.62
N GLY A 30 -40.32 26.86 8.62
CA GLY A 30 -40.67 26.60 10.02
C GLY A 30 -39.57 26.03 10.92
N GLU A 31 -39.56 26.46 12.18
CA GLU A 31 -38.75 25.87 13.24
C GLU A 31 -39.11 24.39 13.43
N GLN A 32 -38.19 23.48 13.11
CA GLN A 32 -38.39 22.04 13.29
C GLN A 32 -38.54 21.71 14.79
N PRO A 33 -39.51 20.86 15.18
CA PRO A 33 -39.61 20.39 16.56
C PRO A 33 -38.37 19.57 16.92
N ASN A 34 -37.87 19.74 18.14
CA ASN A 34 -36.56 19.21 18.52
C ASN A 34 -36.60 17.69 18.82
N THR A 35 -36.38 16.87 17.79
CA THR A 35 -36.36 15.40 17.86
C THR A 35 -35.28 14.86 18.80
N ILE A 36 -34.12 15.52 18.90
CA ILE A 36 -32.96 15.07 19.70
C ILE A 36 -33.28 15.04 21.19
N GLY A 37 -34.09 15.99 21.68
CA GLY A 37 -34.52 16.02 23.08
C GLY A 37 -35.32 14.80 23.52
N LEU A 38 -35.95 14.10 22.56
CA LEU A 38 -36.76 12.90 22.81
C LEU A 38 -35.95 11.60 22.77
N ILE A 39 -34.72 11.61 22.24
CA ILE A 39 -33.87 10.43 22.19
C ILE A 39 -33.33 10.15 23.61
N PRO A 40 -33.45 8.92 24.13
CA PRO A 40 -32.87 8.56 25.43
C PRO A 40 -31.33 8.73 25.42
N VAL A 41 -30.78 9.31 26.48
CA VAL A 41 -29.34 9.62 26.61
C VAL A 41 -28.43 8.38 26.61
N ASP A 42 -29.01 7.19 26.73
CA ASP A 42 -28.32 5.91 26.68
C ASP A 42 -28.15 5.36 25.23
N ALA A 43 -28.41 6.17 24.20
CA ALA A 43 -28.11 5.80 22.82
C ALA A 43 -26.62 5.43 22.65
N ASN A 44 -26.37 4.26 22.07
CA ASN A 44 -25.03 3.82 21.66
C ASN A 44 -24.58 4.55 20.39
N PHE A 45 -25.51 4.71 19.44
CA PHE A 45 -25.36 5.56 18.28
C PHE A 45 -26.74 6.04 17.79
N ILE A 46 -26.73 7.17 17.10
CA ILE A 46 -27.87 7.85 16.50
C ILE A 46 -27.52 8.11 15.05
N ILE A 47 -28.49 7.98 14.17
CA ILE A 47 -28.32 8.25 12.75
C ILE A 47 -29.44 9.19 12.34
N GLU A 48 -29.05 10.39 11.95
CA GLU A 48 -29.95 11.42 11.48
C GLU A 48 -29.99 11.37 9.96
N ILE A 49 -31.18 11.07 9.47
CA ILE A 49 -31.53 11.06 8.06
C ILE A 49 -32.00 12.47 7.73
N ARG A 50 -31.18 13.31 7.09
CA ARG A 50 -31.64 14.62 6.62
C ARG A 50 -32.44 14.49 5.35
N ASP A 51 -31.84 13.78 4.40
CA ASP A 51 -32.45 13.52 3.12
C ASP A 51 -32.65 12.01 2.98
N PHE A 52 -33.88 11.57 3.26
CA PHE A 52 -34.26 10.21 2.95
C PHE A 52 -34.09 10.08 1.35
N GLN A 53 -34.32 11.08 0.45
CA GLN A 53 -34.00 11.04 -1.04
C GLN A 53 -32.60 10.50 -1.28
N GLN A 54 -31.58 11.29 -1.01
CA GLN A 54 -30.28 10.81 -0.55
C GLN A 54 -29.89 9.41 -1.03
N LEU A 55 -30.28 8.48 -0.17
CA LEU A 55 -29.71 7.17 -0.07
C LEU A 55 -30.56 6.06 -0.75
N SER A 56 -31.91 6.09 -0.83
CA SER A 56 -32.63 4.95 -1.48
C SER A 56 -32.27 4.78 -2.95
N GLU A 57 -32.16 5.85 -3.75
CA GLU A 57 -31.69 5.70 -5.13
C GLU A 57 -30.21 5.29 -5.17
N ALA A 58 -29.36 5.85 -4.32
CA ALA A 58 -27.94 5.47 -4.24
C ALA A 58 -27.76 3.97 -3.97
N LEU A 59 -28.68 3.34 -3.23
CA LEU A 59 -28.69 1.91 -2.96
C LEU A 59 -29.45 1.07 -3.98
N LYS A 60 -30.54 1.58 -4.54
CA LYS A 60 -31.29 0.94 -5.64
C LYS A 60 -30.46 0.87 -6.92
N GLN A 61 -29.54 1.82 -7.13
CA GLN A 61 -28.50 1.75 -8.17
C GLN A 61 -27.57 0.54 -7.99
N LYS A 62 -27.57 -0.11 -6.80
CA LYS A 62 -26.78 -1.29 -6.46
C LYS A 62 -25.31 -1.14 -6.86
N PRO A 63 -24.60 -0.11 -6.36
CA PRO A 63 -23.17 -0.01 -6.56
C PRO A 63 -22.48 -1.27 -6.02
N ASP A 64 -21.38 -1.68 -6.62
CA ASP A 64 -20.78 -3.00 -6.37
C ASP A 64 -20.44 -3.22 -4.88
N TYR A 65 -20.05 -2.16 -4.16
CA TYR A 65 -19.84 -2.22 -2.72
C TYR A 65 -21.12 -2.58 -1.94
N TRP A 66 -22.29 -2.07 -2.36
CA TRP A 66 -23.56 -2.41 -1.72
C TRP A 66 -23.95 -3.86 -2.03
N VAL A 67 -23.73 -4.31 -3.26
CA VAL A 67 -23.93 -5.72 -3.64
C VAL A 67 -23.07 -6.66 -2.79
N ALA A 68 -21.79 -6.33 -2.59
CA ALA A 68 -20.90 -7.08 -1.71
C ALA A 68 -21.36 -7.08 -0.24
N LEU A 69 -21.90 -5.96 0.25
CA LEU A 69 -22.48 -5.88 1.60
C LEU A 69 -23.74 -6.75 1.75
N LEU A 70 -24.57 -6.88 0.71
CA LEU A 70 -25.81 -7.67 0.75
C LEU A 70 -25.59 -9.18 0.94
N SER A 71 -24.41 -9.74 0.64
CA SER A 71 -24.07 -11.12 1.01
C SER A 71 -24.14 -11.38 2.53
N SER A 72 -24.07 -10.32 3.35
CA SER A 72 -24.22 -10.41 4.79
C SER A 72 -25.70 -10.57 5.21
N PRO A 73 -26.10 -11.68 5.89
CA PRO A 73 -27.51 -12.02 6.08
C PRO A 73 -28.38 -11.04 6.88
N SER A 74 -27.80 -10.13 7.67
CA SER A 74 -28.59 -9.07 8.32
C SER A 74 -28.59 -7.75 7.56
N ILE A 75 -27.65 -7.54 6.63
CA ILE A 75 -27.67 -6.42 5.69
C ILE A 75 -28.72 -6.69 4.62
N SER A 76 -28.76 -7.92 4.11
CA SER A 76 -29.87 -8.40 3.27
C SER A 76 -31.24 -8.18 3.94
N LYS A 77 -31.44 -8.65 5.18
CA LYS A 77 -32.69 -8.41 5.94
C LYS A 77 -33.00 -6.95 6.25
N LEU A 78 -31.97 -6.11 6.32
CA LEU A 78 -32.14 -4.67 6.48
C LEU A 78 -32.56 -4.02 5.16
N ASN A 79 -31.96 -4.43 4.05
CA ASN A 79 -32.35 -4.05 2.69
C ASN A 79 -33.78 -4.50 2.34
N GLU A 80 -34.21 -5.71 2.73
CA GLU A 80 -35.61 -6.16 2.60
C GLU A 80 -36.58 -5.20 3.29
N ARG A 81 -36.25 -4.74 4.51
CA ARG A 81 -37.07 -3.78 5.28
C ARG A 81 -37.04 -2.38 4.66
N MET A 82 -35.90 -1.96 4.13
CA MET A 82 -35.75 -0.70 3.39
C MET A 82 -36.62 -0.69 2.13
N VAL A 83 -36.58 -1.76 1.33
CA VAL A 83 -37.43 -1.93 0.14
C VAL A 83 -38.92 -1.96 0.53
N LEU A 84 -39.28 -2.56 1.67
CA LEU A 84 -40.65 -2.53 2.18
C LEU A 84 -41.09 -1.10 2.58
N LEU A 85 -40.26 -0.35 3.30
CA LEU A 85 -40.56 1.03 3.71
C LEU A 85 -40.64 1.97 2.51
N ASP A 86 -39.75 1.83 1.54
CA ASP A 86 -39.77 2.54 0.26
C ASP A 86 -41.06 2.26 -0.53
N SER A 87 -41.48 0.99 -0.60
CA SER A 87 -42.74 0.59 -1.22
C SER A 87 -43.97 1.17 -0.50
N LEU A 88 -43.95 1.20 0.84
CA LEU A 88 -45.01 1.81 1.66
C LEU A 88 -45.09 3.33 1.51
N ALA A 89 -43.95 4.02 1.41
CA ALA A 89 -43.90 5.45 1.10
C ALA A 89 -44.47 5.72 -0.30
N ASN A 90 -44.00 5.00 -1.32
CA ASN A 90 -44.46 5.16 -2.71
C ASN A 90 -45.96 4.83 -2.92
N SER A 91 -46.57 4.04 -2.03
CA SER A 91 -47.99 3.67 -2.10
C SER A 91 -48.90 4.48 -1.16
N ASN A 92 -48.35 5.33 -0.28
CA ASN A 92 -49.14 6.05 0.70
C ASN A 92 -48.59 7.45 1.03
N HIS A 93 -49.40 8.47 0.73
CA HIS A 93 -49.03 9.89 0.93
C HIS A 93 -48.74 10.26 2.39
N ASP A 94 -49.49 9.76 3.38
CA ASP A 94 -49.22 10.10 4.78
C ASP A 94 -47.89 9.52 5.24
N ILE A 95 -47.62 8.25 4.91
CA ILE A 95 -46.35 7.57 5.23
C ILE A 95 -45.18 8.26 4.52
N SER A 96 -45.34 8.57 3.23
CA SER A 96 -44.38 9.37 2.46
C SER A 96 -44.11 10.72 3.12
N SER A 97 -45.15 11.49 3.45
CA SER A 97 -45.00 12.80 4.09
C SER A 97 -44.26 12.73 5.42
N VAL A 98 -44.50 11.73 6.26
CA VAL A 98 -43.79 11.55 7.54
C VAL A 98 -42.33 11.11 7.34
N LEU A 99 -41.99 10.45 6.24
CA LEU A 99 -40.63 10.01 5.94
C LEU A 99 -39.81 11.05 5.15
N HIS A 100 -40.46 12.12 4.69
CA HIS A 100 -39.86 13.18 3.86
C HIS A 100 -39.96 14.57 4.50
N ASN A 101 -40.76 14.73 5.56
CA ASN A 101 -40.86 15.96 6.33
C ASN A 101 -39.81 15.97 7.44
N GLY A 102 -38.79 16.83 7.32
CA GLY A 102 -37.74 16.97 8.32
C GLY A 102 -36.83 15.74 8.43
N SER A 103 -36.00 15.71 9.47
CA SER A 103 -35.05 14.61 9.66
C SER A 103 -35.65 13.43 10.44
N VAL A 104 -35.57 12.23 9.85
CA VAL A 104 -35.88 10.98 10.55
C VAL A 104 -34.66 10.62 11.41
N MET A 105 -34.85 10.30 12.69
CA MET A 105 -33.76 9.89 13.58
C MET A 105 -33.91 8.44 13.99
N ILE A 106 -32.84 7.67 13.82
CA ILE A 106 -32.77 6.26 14.23
C ILE A 106 -31.69 6.12 15.31
N SER A 107 -32.08 5.80 16.53
CA SER A 107 -31.15 5.55 17.64
C SER A 107 -31.16 4.08 18.05
N VAL A 108 -30.00 3.60 18.53
CA VAL A 108 -29.78 2.20 18.90
C VAL A 108 -29.35 2.11 20.36
N HIS A 109 -30.07 1.28 21.12
CA HIS A 109 -30.01 1.21 22.59
C HIS A 109 -29.84 -0.24 23.06
N ASP A 110 -29.33 -0.41 24.28
CA ASP A 110 -29.22 -1.73 24.90
C ASP A 110 -30.52 -2.11 25.60
N VAL A 111 -31.20 -3.14 25.10
CA VAL A 111 -32.51 -3.60 25.61
C VAL A 111 -32.43 -4.93 26.37
N GLY A 112 -31.25 -5.20 26.93
CA GLY A 112 -30.92 -6.40 27.68
C GLY A 112 -29.56 -6.99 27.28
N LYS A 113 -29.14 -8.03 28.00
CA LYS A 113 -27.81 -8.64 27.82
C LYS A 113 -27.58 -9.09 26.37
N ASN A 114 -26.63 -8.42 25.69
CA ASN A 114 -26.26 -8.62 24.29
C ASN A 114 -27.43 -8.46 23.29
N LYS A 115 -28.43 -7.63 23.62
CA LYS A 115 -29.57 -7.32 22.73
C LYS A 115 -29.64 -5.82 22.48
N LEU A 116 -29.55 -5.44 21.21
CA LEU A 116 -29.82 -4.07 20.77
C LEU A 116 -31.28 -3.94 20.33
N GLY A 117 -31.90 -2.84 20.71
CA GLY A 117 -33.15 -2.34 20.17
C GLY A 117 -32.89 -1.09 19.34
N SER A 118 -33.73 -0.88 18.33
CA SER A 118 -33.71 0.33 17.50
C SER A 118 -34.99 1.11 17.72
N LEU A 119 -34.85 2.42 17.82
CA LEU A 119 -35.89 3.41 17.99
C LEU A 119 -35.85 4.35 16.79
N MET A 120 -36.99 4.62 16.18
CA MET A 120 -37.15 5.56 15.08
C MET A 120 -38.09 6.68 15.52
N LEU A 121 -37.68 7.92 15.31
CA LEU A 121 -38.49 9.12 15.50
C LEU A 121 -38.57 9.85 14.16
N SER A 122 -39.76 10.35 13.80
CA SER A 122 -39.89 11.28 12.67
C SER A 122 -40.84 12.42 13.02
N PRO A 123 -40.50 13.69 12.73
CA PRO A 123 -41.41 14.81 12.94
C PRO A 123 -42.60 14.75 11.97
N LEU A 124 -43.79 15.01 12.51
CA LEU A 124 -45.02 15.03 11.74
C LEU A 124 -45.09 16.31 10.88
N PRO A 125 -45.51 16.20 9.59
CA PRO A 125 -45.80 17.36 8.76
C PRO A 125 -46.81 18.31 9.39
N GLU A 126 -46.67 19.61 9.11
CA GLU A 126 -47.73 20.56 9.47
C GLU A 126 -49.06 20.17 8.82
N GLY A 127 -50.13 20.20 9.63
CA GLY A 127 -51.47 19.78 9.22
C GLY A 127 -51.76 18.27 9.33
N LEU A 128 -50.75 17.39 9.38
CA LEU A 128 -51.01 15.96 9.53
C LEU A 128 -51.46 15.63 10.98
N LYS A 129 -52.73 15.23 11.12
CA LYS A 129 -53.27 14.82 12.42
C LYS A 129 -52.75 13.44 12.81
N SER A 130 -52.30 13.30 14.06
CA SER A 130 -51.83 12.04 14.65
C SER A 130 -52.82 10.89 14.43
N GLU A 131 -54.11 11.12 14.63
CA GLU A 131 -55.17 10.12 14.40
C GLU A 131 -55.25 9.63 12.95
N THR A 132 -55.00 10.51 11.98
CA THR A 132 -55.01 10.15 10.55
C THR A 132 -53.83 9.24 10.24
N LEU A 133 -52.62 9.63 10.64
CA LEU A 133 -51.43 8.79 10.47
C LEU A 133 -51.58 7.43 11.16
N LEU A 134 -52.08 7.39 12.40
CA LEU A 134 -52.30 6.14 13.13
C LEU A 134 -53.34 5.24 12.44
N LYS A 135 -54.38 5.80 11.83
CA LYS A 135 -55.36 5.07 10.99
C LYS A 135 -54.74 4.59 9.67
N THR A 136 -53.90 5.39 9.03
CA THR A 136 -53.23 5.03 7.78
C THR A 136 -52.22 3.90 7.99
N ILE A 137 -51.44 3.99 9.07
CA ILE A 137 -50.61 2.90 9.59
C ILE A 137 -51.44 1.65 9.89
N HIS A 138 -52.58 1.79 10.58
CA HIS A 138 -53.49 0.68 10.84
C HIS A 138 -53.96 0.00 9.54
N ASN A 139 -54.42 0.78 8.56
CA ASN A 139 -54.97 0.23 7.31
C ASN A 139 -53.93 -0.57 6.51
N GLN A 140 -52.67 -0.13 6.46
CA GLN A 140 -51.61 -0.86 5.74
C GLN A 140 -51.15 -2.17 6.42
N TRP A 141 -51.53 -2.38 7.68
CA TRP A 141 -51.24 -3.61 8.44
C TRP A 141 -52.54 -4.24 9.02
N GLY A 142 -53.68 -3.97 8.37
CA GLY A 142 -55.03 -4.05 8.96
C GLY A 142 -55.58 -5.44 9.30
N ASP A 143 -55.04 -6.53 8.72
CA ASP A 143 -55.49 -7.89 9.00
C ASP A 143 -54.90 -8.49 10.31
N LEU A 144 -54.12 -7.71 11.06
CA LEU A 144 -53.41 -8.15 12.26
C LEU A 144 -54.07 -7.59 13.54
N GLU A 145 -54.29 -8.43 14.56
CA GLU A 145 -54.85 -8.01 15.86
C GLU A 145 -54.09 -6.81 16.47
N LEU A 146 -54.70 -5.63 16.43
CA LEU A 146 -54.14 -4.40 16.99
C LEU A 146 -54.29 -4.36 18.51
N LYS A 147 -53.20 -4.69 19.20
CA LYS A 147 -53.12 -4.63 20.66
C LYS A 147 -52.59 -3.26 21.06
N HIS A 148 -53.41 -2.45 21.72
CA HIS A 148 -53.00 -1.16 22.26
C HIS A 148 -52.94 -1.20 23.78
N ARG A 149 -52.11 -0.34 24.38
CA ARG A 149 -52.03 -0.11 25.82
C ARG A 149 -51.80 1.38 26.09
N LYS A 150 -52.26 1.87 27.23
CA LYS A 150 -51.87 3.20 27.72
C LYS A 150 -50.59 3.09 28.54
N TYR A 151 -49.69 4.05 28.34
CA TYR A 151 -48.52 4.29 29.18
C TYR A 151 -48.48 5.80 29.49
N GLU A 152 -48.57 6.15 30.76
CA GLU A 152 -48.89 7.51 31.20
C GLU A 152 -50.11 8.07 30.41
N ASN A 153 -49.98 9.24 29.78
CA ASN A 153 -51.03 9.86 28.99
C ASN A 153 -51.00 9.46 27.49
N THR A 154 -50.10 8.56 27.08
CA THR A 154 -49.88 8.18 25.67
C THR A 154 -50.45 6.79 25.37
N THR A 155 -51.08 6.62 24.21
CA THR A 155 -51.52 5.30 23.72
C THR A 155 -50.44 4.69 22.83
N ILE A 156 -49.93 3.52 23.23
CA ILE A 156 -48.96 2.72 22.46
C ILE A 156 -49.71 1.61 21.74
N TYR A 157 -49.59 1.57 20.42
CA TYR A 157 -50.16 0.56 19.54
C TYR A 157 -49.10 -0.50 19.23
N ASN A 158 -49.51 -1.75 18.99
CA ASN A 158 -48.62 -2.84 18.63
C ASN A 158 -49.11 -3.61 17.39
N ILE A 159 -48.21 -3.86 16.45
CA ILE A 159 -48.41 -4.64 15.22
C ILE A 159 -47.57 -5.92 15.30
N ASN A 160 -48.17 -7.06 14.96
CA ASN A 160 -47.53 -8.37 14.98
C ASN A 160 -47.39 -8.91 13.55
N LEU A 161 -46.35 -8.51 12.81
CA LEU A 161 -46.13 -8.99 11.44
C LEU A 161 -45.85 -10.51 11.38
N SER A 162 -45.33 -11.09 12.47
CA SER A 162 -45.25 -12.54 12.70
C SER A 162 -44.97 -12.84 14.18
N LYS A 163 -44.92 -14.13 14.56
CA LYS A 163 -44.55 -14.56 15.93
C LYS A 163 -43.18 -14.04 16.41
N GLU A 164 -42.25 -13.71 15.50
CA GLU A 164 -40.93 -13.15 15.83
C GLU A 164 -40.78 -11.65 15.47
N GLN A 165 -41.82 -11.01 14.92
CA GLN A 165 -41.78 -9.62 14.48
C GLN A 165 -42.93 -8.82 15.08
N GLN A 166 -42.67 -8.25 16.25
CA GLN A 166 -43.56 -7.34 16.95
C GLN A 166 -42.98 -5.93 16.90
N TYR A 167 -43.82 -4.94 16.59
CA TYR A 167 -43.47 -3.54 16.56
C TYR A 167 -44.47 -2.74 17.39
N SER A 168 -43.96 -1.76 18.13
CA SER A 168 -44.76 -0.77 18.86
C SER A 168 -44.64 0.57 18.16
N TYR A 169 -45.68 1.39 18.24
CA TYR A 169 -45.67 2.77 17.74
C TYR A 169 -46.65 3.67 18.50
N CYS A 170 -46.36 4.96 18.54
CA CYS A 170 -47.25 6.00 19.05
C CYS A 170 -46.88 7.37 18.47
N VAL A 171 -47.59 8.42 18.87
CA VAL A 171 -47.19 9.81 18.62
C VAL A 171 -46.89 10.48 19.95
N VAL A 172 -45.72 11.13 20.04
CA VAL A 172 -45.27 11.88 21.23
C VAL A 172 -44.94 13.31 20.80
N GLY A 173 -45.67 14.28 21.35
CA GLY A 173 -45.63 15.66 20.85
C GLY A 173 -46.06 15.73 19.39
N LYS A 174 -45.17 16.26 18.52
CA LYS A 174 -45.31 16.24 17.05
C LYS A 174 -44.42 15.19 16.37
N HIS A 175 -44.12 14.04 17.01
CA HIS A 175 -43.27 13.00 16.39
C HIS A 175 -43.96 11.64 16.36
N LEU A 176 -43.90 10.95 15.22
CA LEU A 176 -44.13 9.51 15.15
C LEU A 176 -42.95 8.81 15.84
N VAL A 177 -43.25 7.92 16.78
CA VAL A 177 -42.27 7.09 17.47
C VAL A 177 -42.55 5.62 17.14
N PHE A 178 -41.53 4.89 16.69
CA PHE A 178 -41.65 3.50 16.24
C PHE A 178 -40.47 2.67 16.74
N SER A 179 -40.72 1.45 17.24
CA SER A 179 -39.65 0.55 17.69
C SER A 179 -40.09 -0.91 17.64
N SER A 180 -39.14 -1.83 17.45
CA SER A 180 -39.37 -3.26 17.72
C SER A 180 -39.28 -3.61 19.22
N ASN A 181 -39.21 -2.61 20.11
CA ASN A 181 -39.19 -2.79 21.54
C ASN A 181 -40.08 -1.76 22.23
N ALA A 182 -41.12 -2.24 22.92
CA ALA A 182 -42.09 -1.39 23.59
C ALA A 182 -41.51 -0.54 24.73
N PHE A 183 -40.42 -0.97 25.37
CA PHE A 183 -39.76 -0.21 26.44
C PHE A 183 -39.08 1.06 25.91
N LEU A 184 -38.46 1.02 24.73
CA LEU A 184 -37.84 2.21 24.12
C LEU A 184 -38.86 3.31 23.79
N ILE A 185 -40.12 2.93 23.53
CA ILE A 185 -41.21 3.91 23.37
C ILE A 185 -41.61 4.51 24.72
N GLU A 186 -41.62 3.72 25.80
CA GLU A 186 -41.80 4.27 27.14
C GLU A 186 -40.65 5.21 27.54
N ASP A 187 -39.39 4.91 27.15
CA ASP A 187 -38.25 5.79 27.37
C ASP A 187 -38.46 7.14 26.66
N VAL A 188 -38.90 7.17 25.40
CA VAL A 188 -39.23 8.42 24.71
C VAL A 188 -40.34 9.21 25.41
N ILE A 189 -41.38 8.53 25.91
CA ILE A 189 -42.45 9.19 26.68
C ILE A 189 -41.87 9.80 27.95
N ARG A 190 -41.03 9.07 28.70
CA ARG A 190 -40.33 9.58 29.88
C ARG A 190 -39.44 10.79 29.55
N GLN A 191 -38.72 10.77 28.43
CA GLN A 191 -37.85 11.88 28.00
C GLN A 191 -38.58 13.22 27.83
N THR A 192 -39.91 13.23 27.63
CA THR A 192 -40.68 14.48 27.58
C THR A 192 -40.73 15.26 28.91
N THR A 193 -40.39 14.62 30.03
CA THR A 193 -40.52 15.19 31.39
C THR A 193 -39.19 15.39 32.13
N VAL A 194 -38.12 14.71 31.70
CA VAL A 194 -36.81 14.79 32.37
C VAL A 194 -36.02 16.02 31.93
N LYS A 195 -35.13 16.50 32.79
CA LYS A 195 -34.18 17.58 32.45
C LYS A 195 -32.92 17.08 31.74
N ASN A 196 -32.53 15.81 31.96
CA ASN A 196 -31.32 15.24 31.36
C ASN A 196 -31.63 14.65 29.98
N THR A 197 -31.26 15.39 28.94
CA THR A 197 -31.45 15.02 27.53
C THR A 197 -30.15 15.20 26.76
N LEU A 198 -30.07 14.73 25.52
CA LEU A 198 -28.92 15.01 24.64
C LEU A 198 -28.76 16.52 24.34
N LEU A 199 -29.83 17.30 24.51
CA LEU A 199 -29.79 18.77 24.44
C LEU A 199 -29.11 19.42 25.65
N THR A 200 -28.84 18.67 26.72
CA THR A 200 -28.08 19.15 27.88
C THR A 200 -26.67 18.55 27.97
N ASP A 201 -26.31 17.61 27.08
CA ASP A 201 -24.94 17.10 26.94
C ASP A 201 -24.12 18.08 26.09
N SER A 202 -23.14 18.74 26.70
CA SER A 202 -22.28 19.73 26.06
C SER A 202 -21.43 19.14 24.94
N ASP A 203 -20.93 17.91 25.10
CA ASP A 203 -20.08 17.25 24.13
C ASP A 203 -20.89 16.83 22.91
N PHE A 204 -22.11 16.31 23.14
CA PHE A 204 -23.05 16.04 22.07
C PHE A 204 -23.43 17.32 21.32
N GLN A 205 -23.74 18.41 22.02
CA GLN A 205 -24.05 19.69 21.37
C GLN A 205 -22.90 20.22 20.50
N LYS A 206 -21.63 20.09 20.95
CA LYS A 206 -20.46 20.50 20.17
C LYS A 206 -20.41 19.76 18.83
N VAL A 207 -20.45 18.42 18.86
CA VAL A 207 -20.34 17.62 17.62
C VAL A 207 -21.60 17.71 16.76
N HIS A 208 -22.79 17.85 17.36
CA HIS A 208 -24.03 18.02 16.60
C HIS A 208 -24.01 19.30 15.74
N ARG A 209 -23.39 20.38 16.22
CA ARG A 209 -23.26 21.63 15.46
C ARG A 209 -22.26 21.57 14.29
N THR A 210 -21.46 20.50 14.18
CA THR A 210 -20.52 20.33 13.06
C THR A 210 -21.03 19.41 11.96
N ALA A 211 -22.15 18.72 12.20
CA ALA A 211 -22.78 17.84 11.22
C ALA A 211 -23.32 18.63 10.01
N GLY A 212 -22.96 18.22 8.80
CA GLY A 212 -23.35 18.90 7.58
C GLY A 212 -24.86 18.90 7.34
N GLU A 213 -25.46 20.09 7.28
CA GLU A 213 -26.91 20.30 7.02
C GLU A 213 -27.35 19.84 5.62
N LYS A 214 -26.41 19.76 4.67
CA LYS A 214 -26.64 19.38 3.26
C LYS A 214 -26.24 17.94 2.96
N GLU A 215 -25.66 17.24 3.93
CA GLU A 215 -25.26 15.85 3.78
C GLU A 215 -26.48 14.96 3.97
N MET A 216 -26.57 13.86 3.21
CA MET A 216 -27.76 13.02 3.20
C MET A 216 -28.09 12.42 4.57
N LEU A 217 -27.04 12.20 5.38
CA LEU A 217 -27.06 11.40 6.59
C LEU A 217 -25.90 11.78 7.50
N ASN A 218 -26.21 12.09 8.76
CA ASN A 218 -25.23 12.32 9.82
C ASN A 218 -25.32 11.24 10.90
N VAL A 219 -24.21 10.99 11.60
CA VAL A 219 -24.02 9.81 12.43
C VAL A 219 -23.36 10.21 13.73
N TYR A 220 -24.04 9.98 14.84
CA TYR A 220 -23.55 10.32 16.16
C TYR A 220 -23.23 9.04 16.92
N ILE A 221 -21.97 8.82 17.29
CA ILE A 221 -21.53 7.61 18.02
C ILE A 221 -21.09 8.00 19.43
N ASN A 222 -21.63 7.30 20.43
CA ASN A 222 -21.28 7.50 21.84
C ASN A 222 -19.97 6.77 22.15
N LEU A 223 -18.84 7.47 22.04
CA LEU A 223 -17.51 6.88 22.16
C LEU A 223 -17.15 6.52 23.61
N LYS A 224 -17.82 7.11 24.61
CA LYS A 224 -17.80 6.65 26.03
C LYS A 224 -18.32 5.20 26.18
N ARG A 225 -19.04 4.67 25.18
CA ARG A 225 -19.59 3.31 25.17
C ARG A 225 -18.94 2.41 24.12
N LEU A 226 -17.84 2.84 23.49
CA LEU A 226 -17.21 2.11 22.37
C LEU A 226 -16.86 0.66 22.74
N SER A 227 -16.28 0.39 23.91
CA SER A 227 -15.98 -0.98 24.35
C SER A 227 -17.23 -1.83 24.58
N HIS A 228 -18.34 -1.22 25.00
CA HIS A 228 -19.64 -1.89 25.11
C HIS A 228 -20.21 -2.24 23.73
N ILE A 229 -20.20 -1.27 22.81
CA ILE A 229 -20.64 -1.41 21.41
C ILE A 229 -19.86 -2.54 20.69
N LEU A 230 -18.56 -2.66 20.97
CA LEU A 230 -17.69 -3.69 20.38
C LEU A 230 -17.75 -5.05 21.10
N SER A 231 -18.28 -5.13 22.32
CA SER A 231 -18.34 -6.36 23.14
C SER A 231 -19.07 -7.56 22.52
N PRO A 232 -20.08 -7.41 21.64
CA PRO A 232 -20.70 -8.54 20.95
C PRO A 232 -19.83 -9.14 19.83
N ILE A 233 -18.74 -8.48 19.45
CA ILE A 233 -17.90 -8.81 18.28
C ILE A 233 -16.50 -9.21 18.73
N ILE A 234 -15.85 -8.36 19.52
CA ILE A 234 -14.46 -8.49 19.92
C ILE A 234 -14.36 -9.49 21.08
N LYS A 235 -13.29 -10.29 21.11
CA LYS A 235 -12.98 -11.17 22.23
C LYS A 235 -12.90 -10.38 23.54
N LYS A 236 -13.47 -10.93 24.62
CA LYS A 236 -13.50 -10.27 25.93
C LYS A 236 -12.09 -9.94 26.44
N GLU A 237 -11.15 -10.84 26.18
CA GLU A 237 -9.73 -10.73 26.54
C GLU A 237 -9.07 -9.53 25.84
N VAL A 238 -9.43 -9.28 24.57
CA VAL A 238 -8.92 -8.15 23.77
C VAL A 238 -9.46 -6.83 24.33
N LEU A 239 -10.76 -6.73 24.62
CA LEU A 239 -11.35 -5.52 25.22
C LEU A 239 -10.82 -5.25 26.63
N GLN A 240 -10.60 -6.29 27.43
CA GLN A 240 -9.99 -6.15 28.76
C GLN A 240 -8.54 -5.66 28.69
N LYS A 241 -7.78 -6.11 27.68
CA LYS A 241 -6.38 -5.74 27.48
C LYS A 241 -6.20 -4.32 26.92
N HIS A 242 -7.11 -3.84 26.08
CA HIS A 242 -6.98 -2.57 25.35
C HIS A 242 -7.97 -1.50 25.85
N LYS A 243 -7.66 -0.89 27.00
CA LYS A 243 -8.52 0.11 27.67
C LYS A 243 -8.79 1.38 26.88
N ALA A 244 -7.95 1.71 25.89
CA ALA A 244 -8.18 2.82 24.96
C ALA A 244 -9.49 2.70 24.15
N LEU A 245 -10.12 1.51 24.11
CA LEU A 245 -11.44 1.31 23.52
C LEU A 245 -12.60 1.61 24.48
N SER A 246 -12.36 1.73 25.79
CA SER A 246 -13.39 2.12 26.77
C SER A 246 -13.50 3.64 26.88
N ASP A 247 -12.34 4.30 26.98
CA ASP A 247 -12.24 5.73 27.26
C ASP A 247 -11.54 6.42 26.08
N TYR A 248 -12.15 6.32 24.89
CA TYR A 248 -11.56 6.84 23.65
C TYR A 248 -11.79 8.35 23.49
N ALA A 249 -13.06 8.77 23.53
CA ALA A 249 -13.54 10.14 23.36
C ALA A 249 -14.97 10.25 23.91
N SER A 250 -15.60 11.42 23.82
CA SER A 250 -16.97 11.62 24.27
C SER A 250 -18.03 11.18 23.24
N TRP A 251 -18.30 12.04 22.27
CA TRP A 251 -19.15 11.79 21.11
C TRP A 251 -18.38 12.12 19.83
N ILE A 252 -18.81 11.56 18.71
CA ILE A 252 -18.37 11.94 17.36
C ILE A 252 -19.59 12.12 16.47
N ALA A 253 -19.60 13.19 15.67
CA ALA A 253 -20.49 13.36 14.52
C ALA A 253 -19.73 13.02 13.24
N LEU A 254 -20.35 12.28 12.34
CA LEU A 254 -19.79 11.91 11.03
C LEU A 254 -20.85 12.05 9.93
N ASP A 255 -20.48 12.67 8.83
CA ASP A 255 -21.29 12.86 7.64
C ASP A 255 -20.95 11.79 6.60
N LEU A 256 -21.96 11.10 6.06
CA LEU A 256 -21.77 10.06 5.05
C LEU A 256 -21.76 10.64 3.63
N SER A 257 -20.65 10.42 2.92
CA SER A 257 -20.55 10.63 1.47
C SER A 257 -20.26 9.31 0.74
N LEU A 258 -21.08 9.02 -0.27
CA LEU A 258 -21.01 7.82 -1.11
C LEU A 258 -20.56 8.18 -2.53
N LYS A 259 -19.55 7.46 -3.04
CA LYS A 259 -19.04 7.54 -4.41
C LYS A 259 -18.89 6.14 -4.98
N GLU A 260 -18.87 6.02 -6.31
CA GLU A 260 -18.91 4.75 -7.08
C GLU A 260 -18.13 3.57 -6.47
N ASN A 261 -16.91 3.80 -6.00
CA ASN A 261 -16.05 2.79 -5.35
C ASN A 261 -15.49 3.22 -3.98
N LEU A 262 -15.99 4.31 -3.38
CA LEU A 262 -15.44 4.90 -2.15
C LEU A 262 -16.56 5.33 -1.21
N ILE A 263 -16.53 4.79 0.00
CA ILE A 263 -17.38 5.20 1.13
C ILE A 263 -16.55 6.11 2.03
N SER A 264 -17.07 7.27 2.41
CA SER A 264 -16.39 8.22 3.29
C SER A 264 -17.29 8.71 4.42
N LEU A 265 -16.72 8.85 5.62
CA LEU A 265 -17.35 9.41 6.80
C LEU A 265 -16.43 10.50 7.36
N ASN A 266 -16.92 11.74 7.40
CA ASN A 266 -16.11 12.90 7.78
C ASN A 266 -16.80 13.70 8.88
N GLY A 267 -16.09 14.20 9.88
CA GLY A 267 -16.70 15.02 10.92
C GLY A 267 -15.85 15.13 12.18
N PHE A 268 -16.44 15.52 13.31
CA PHE A 268 -15.69 15.91 14.51
C PHE A 268 -16.04 15.07 15.73
N ALA A 269 -15.01 14.67 16.47
CA ALA A 269 -15.09 14.07 17.79
C ALA A 269 -14.79 15.12 18.86
N SER A 270 -15.59 15.15 19.92
CA SER A 270 -15.25 15.89 21.13
C SER A 270 -14.29 15.04 21.97
N PRO A 271 -13.03 15.45 22.18
CA PRO A 271 -12.26 14.92 23.30
C PRO A 271 -13.04 15.25 24.57
N GLN A 272 -13.11 14.30 25.50
CA GLN A 272 -13.76 14.53 26.78
C GLN A 272 -12.85 15.42 27.63
N ASP A 273 -13.40 16.34 28.44
CA ASP A 273 -12.63 17.20 29.36
C ASP A 273 -11.81 16.42 30.43
N SER A 274 -11.93 15.10 30.48
CA SER A 274 -11.16 14.19 31.34
C SER A 274 -9.84 13.77 30.69
N THR A 275 -8.74 13.83 31.44
CA THR A 275 -7.41 13.32 31.07
C THR A 275 -7.36 11.82 30.77
N SER A 276 -8.41 11.08 31.13
CA SER A 276 -8.57 9.65 30.84
C SER A 276 -8.81 9.31 29.37
N SER A 277 -9.23 10.29 28.56
CA SER A 277 -9.62 10.09 27.16
C SER A 277 -8.41 9.93 26.22
N TYR A 278 -8.37 8.84 25.45
CA TYR A 278 -7.26 8.51 24.53
C TYR A 278 -6.95 9.61 23.51
N LEU A 279 -7.95 10.37 23.04
CA LEU A 279 -7.73 11.49 22.12
C LEU A 279 -6.79 12.60 22.66
N HIS A 280 -6.59 12.73 23.98
CA HIS A 280 -5.67 13.74 24.53
C HIS A 280 -4.21 13.54 24.10
N HIS A 281 -3.81 12.32 23.70
CA HIS A 281 -2.49 12.09 23.11
C HIS A 281 -2.29 12.79 21.75
N ILE A 282 -3.39 13.15 21.09
CA ILE A 282 -3.42 13.74 19.75
C ILE A 282 -3.58 15.26 19.86
N VAL A 283 -4.47 15.74 20.74
CA VAL A 283 -4.77 17.18 20.96
C VAL A 283 -3.51 18.01 21.26
N GLY A 284 -2.59 17.49 22.06
CA GLY A 284 -1.36 18.21 22.42
C GLY A 284 -0.24 18.19 21.36
N GLN A 285 -0.51 17.80 20.11
CA GLN A 285 0.50 17.60 19.06
C GLN A 285 0.13 18.31 17.75
N ASN A 286 1.13 18.70 16.96
CA ASN A 286 0.93 19.37 15.67
C ASN A 286 0.86 18.37 14.51
N GLU A 287 0.01 18.65 13.53
CA GLU A 287 -0.12 17.83 12.32
C GLU A 287 1.21 17.66 11.57
N GLN A 288 1.45 16.46 11.04
CA GLN A 288 2.66 16.13 10.28
C GLN A 288 2.33 15.40 8.98
N SER A 289 3.22 15.51 7.99
CA SER A 289 3.19 14.64 6.80
C SER A 289 3.77 13.28 7.19
N PHE A 290 2.97 12.21 7.12
CA PHE A 290 3.47 10.88 7.47
C PHE A 290 4.41 10.33 6.37
N HIS A 291 5.64 10.02 6.75
CA HIS A 291 6.68 9.55 5.82
C HIS A 291 6.93 8.04 5.90
N PHE A 292 6.36 7.33 6.89
CA PHE A 292 6.54 5.87 7.04
C PHE A 292 6.14 5.05 5.80
N GLU A 293 5.25 5.56 4.94
CA GLU A 293 4.89 4.90 3.67
C GLU A 293 6.10 4.58 2.78
N SER A 294 7.18 5.38 2.87
CA SER A 294 8.40 5.17 2.09
C SER A 294 9.23 3.97 2.55
N ILE A 295 9.00 3.47 3.78
CA ILE A 295 9.69 2.31 4.37
C ILE A 295 8.75 1.18 4.82
N LEU A 296 7.45 1.40 4.92
CA LEU A 296 6.48 0.33 5.18
C LEU A 296 6.39 -0.58 3.94
N PRO A 297 6.50 -1.91 4.07
CA PRO A 297 6.36 -2.84 2.96
C PRO A 297 5.01 -2.72 2.24
N GLU A 298 4.99 -2.96 0.93
CA GLU A 298 3.78 -2.94 0.08
C GLU A 298 2.71 -3.95 0.56
N ASN A 299 3.11 -5.02 1.25
CA ASN A 299 2.23 -6.01 1.88
C ASN A 299 1.90 -5.72 3.36
N VAL A 300 1.92 -4.44 3.77
CA VAL A 300 1.44 -4.03 5.11
C VAL A 300 -0.07 -4.28 5.22
N ALA A 301 -0.47 -5.09 6.21
CA ALA A 301 -1.85 -5.43 6.48
C ALA A 301 -2.57 -4.29 7.21
N LEU A 302 -1.90 -3.69 8.22
CA LEU A 302 -2.38 -2.50 8.91
C LEU A 302 -1.23 -1.72 9.54
N PHE A 303 -1.44 -0.43 9.79
CA PHE A 303 -0.56 0.39 10.63
C PHE A 303 -1.34 1.48 11.37
N TYR A 304 -0.81 1.93 12.49
CA TYR A 304 -1.24 3.12 13.22
C TYR A 304 -0.03 4.02 13.45
N THR A 305 -0.09 5.25 12.96
CA THR A 305 0.97 6.25 13.11
C THR A 305 0.47 7.49 13.83
N GLN A 306 1.35 8.14 14.59
CA GLN A 306 1.05 9.31 15.42
C GLN A 306 2.23 10.29 15.42
N SER A 307 1.91 11.58 15.32
CA SER A 307 2.86 12.69 15.47
C SER A 307 3.27 12.89 16.93
N VAL A 308 4.55 13.14 17.15
CA VAL A 308 5.15 13.49 18.43
C VAL A 308 6.04 14.72 18.22
N THR A 309 5.42 15.89 18.17
CA THR A 309 6.08 17.19 17.94
C THR A 309 6.48 17.89 19.25
N ASP A 310 5.79 17.60 20.35
CA ASP A 310 6.24 17.95 21.70
C ASP A 310 6.30 16.69 22.55
N ILE A 311 7.53 16.21 22.78
CA ILE A 311 7.83 15.02 23.56
C ILE A 311 7.45 15.14 25.04
N LYS A 312 7.45 16.35 25.62
CA LYS A 312 7.08 16.56 27.03
C LYS A 312 5.57 16.43 27.19
N THR A 313 4.82 17.14 26.36
CA THR A 313 3.35 17.08 26.34
C THR A 313 2.85 15.68 25.97
N PHE A 314 3.46 15.02 24.98
CA PHE A 314 3.16 13.63 24.63
C PHE A 314 3.37 12.69 25.81
N ARG A 315 4.54 12.78 26.47
CA ARG A 315 4.88 11.95 27.63
C ARG A 315 3.92 12.18 28.80
N GLN A 316 3.60 13.43 29.13
CA GLN A 316 2.67 13.74 30.22
C GLN A 316 1.27 13.20 29.95
N ALA A 317 0.73 13.42 28.75
CA ALA A 317 -0.55 12.86 28.35
C ALA A 317 -0.53 11.32 28.44
N ARG A 318 0.57 10.69 28.00
CA ARG A 318 0.77 9.23 28.08
C ARG A 318 0.77 8.72 29.52
N GLU A 319 1.54 9.34 30.41
CA GLU A 319 1.65 8.94 31.81
C GLU A 319 0.30 9.10 32.55
N ASN A 320 -0.45 10.17 32.30
CA ASN A 320 -1.80 10.36 32.84
C ASN A 320 -2.76 9.24 32.42
N PHE A 321 -2.93 9.04 31.11
CA PHE A 321 -3.82 8.01 30.55
C PHE A 321 -3.51 6.61 31.10
N LEU A 322 -2.23 6.24 31.17
CA LEU A 322 -1.81 4.93 31.66
C LEU A 322 -2.08 4.77 33.16
N THR A 323 -1.87 5.82 33.96
CA THR A 323 -2.12 5.81 35.42
C THR A 323 -3.60 5.71 35.75
N GLU A 324 -4.47 6.35 34.97
CA GLU A 324 -5.93 6.37 35.19
C GLU A 324 -6.61 5.08 34.70
N ASN A 325 -6.17 4.50 33.58
CA ASN A 325 -6.85 3.38 32.91
C ASN A 325 -6.39 1.97 33.33
N TYR A 326 -5.25 1.86 34.01
CA TYR A 326 -4.58 0.59 34.33
C TYR A 326 -3.97 0.65 35.74
N SER A 327 -3.58 -0.50 36.31
CA SER A 327 -3.00 -0.49 37.66
C SER A 327 -1.58 0.07 37.70
N ALA A 328 -1.25 0.88 38.73
CA ALA A 328 0.07 1.47 38.91
C ALA A 328 1.22 0.44 38.84
N ASN A 329 0.99 -0.76 39.37
CA ASN A 329 1.95 -1.87 39.36
C ASN A 329 2.30 -2.40 37.95
N TYR A 330 1.46 -2.16 36.93
CA TYR A 330 1.64 -2.74 35.59
C TYR A 330 2.82 -2.10 34.83
N PHE A 331 3.03 -0.78 34.95
CA PHE A 331 4.07 -0.04 34.22
C PHE A 331 5.33 0.23 35.05
N ASP A 332 5.16 0.29 36.37
CA ASP A 332 6.26 0.42 37.30
C ASP A 332 7.26 -0.75 37.17
N ALA A 333 6.78 -1.95 36.88
CA ALA A 333 7.61 -3.15 36.82
C ALA A 333 8.67 -3.10 35.70
N GLY A 334 8.26 -2.83 34.45
CA GLY A 334 9.15 -2.94 33.29
C GLY A 334 10.33 -1.96 33.32
N ASN A 335 10.06 -0.68 33.60
CA ASN A 335 11.12 0.34 33.63
C ASN A 335 11.95 0.32 34.92
N LYS A 336 11.36 -0.01 36.08
CA LYS A 336 12.13 -0.04 37.35
C LYS A 336 13.14 -1.16 37.36
N ASP A 337 12.87 -2.32 36.74
CA ASP A 337 13.82 -3.44 36.77
C ASP A 337 15.11 -3.14 36.01
N LEU A 338 15.03 -2.57 34.81
CA LEU A 338 16.21 -2.09 34.07
C LEU A 338 16.90 -0.93 34.82
N THR A 339 16.13 0.08 35.25
CA THR A 339 16.70 1.27 35.92
C THR A 339 17.40 0.91 37.24
N LYS A 340 16.90 -0.08 38.00
CA LYS A 340 17.53 -0.58 39.24
C LYS A 340 18.76 -1.45 38.98
N LYS A 341 18.76 -2.28 37.92
CA LYS A 341 19.86 -3.23 37.64
C LYS A 341 21.07 -2.58 36.98
N VAL A 342 20.84 -1.61 36.08
CA VAL A 342 21.90 -1.05 35.23
C VAL A 342 22.01 0.48 35.28
N HIS A 343 21.30 1.15 36.21
CA HIS A 343 21.26 2.61 36.38
C HIS A 343 20.86 3.43 35.12
N PHE A 344 20.38 2.76 34.07
CA PHE A 344 20.00 3.36 32.79
C PHE A 344 18.47 3.40 32.64
N ASN A 345 17.93 4.52 32.17
CA ASN A 345 16.51 4.71 31.94
C ASN A 345 16.16 4.54 30.45
N LEU A 346 15.64 3.36 30.09
CA LEU A 346 15.22 3.04 28.71
C LEU A 346 14.15 4.01 28.18
N SER A 347 13.18 4.40 29.01
CA SER A 347 12.17 5.42 28.65
C SER A 347 12.82 6.72 28.19
N LYS A 348 13.84 7.21 28.92
CA LYS A 348 14.56 8.44 28.58
C LYS A 348 15.25 8.31 27.22
N LEU A 349 15.94 7.20 26.96
CA LEU A 349 16.56 6.92 25.66
C LEU A 349 15.54 6.97 24.54
N ILE A 350 14.45 6.20 24.65
CA ILE A 350 13.43 6.12 23.59
C ILE A 350 12.79 7.49 23.34
N TYR A 351 12.42 8.23 24.39
CA TYR A 351 11.86 9.57 24.23
C TYR A 351 12.86 10.57 23.63
N GLU A 352 14.17 10.44 23.88
CA GLU A 352 15.21 11.26 23.23
C GLU A 352 15.50 10.88 21.76
N LEU A 353 15.12 9.68 21.33
CA LEU A 353 15.32 9.20 19.96
C LEU A 353 14.15 9.56 19.03
N ILE A 354 12.93 9.72 19.56
CA ILE A 354 11.77 10.20 18.79
C ILE A 354 12.05 11.64 18.33
N ASP A 355 12.03 11.84 17.01
CA ASP A 355 12.12 13.17 16.40
C ASP A 355 10.74 13.80 16.16
N SER A 356 9.90 13.11 15.37
CA SER A 356 8.61 13.67 14.96
C SER A 356 7.42 12.69 14.94
N GLN A 357 7.65 11.38 14.84
CA GLN A 357 6.56 10.40 14.61
C GLN A 357 6.90 9.00 15.16
N ILE A 358 5.86 8.26 15.57
CA ILE A 358 5.91 6.82 15.89
C ILE A 358 4.87 6.06 15.07
N CYS A 359 5.13 4.78 14.76
CA CYS A 359 4.21 3.92 14.02
C CYS A 359 4.24 2.47 14.51
N TYR A 360 3.07 1.91 14.80
CA TYR A 360 2.85 0.47 14.93
C TYR A 360 2.47 -0.09 13.56
N ALA A 361 3.12 -1.15 13.09
CA ALA A 361 2.81 -1.76 11.79
C ALA A 361 2.72 -3.28 11.85
N VAL A 362 1.95 -3.83 10.93
CA VAL A 362 1.74 -5.26 10.73
C VAL A 362 1.88 -5.57 9.25
N SER A 363 2.81 -6.45 8.86
CA SER A 363 2.90 -6.94 7.48
C SER A 363 2.46 -8.40 7.36
N ASN A 364 2.25 -8.85 6.12
CA ASN A 364 1.89 -10.24 5.82
C ASN A 364 2.98 -10.91 4.97
N PHE A 365 4.08 -11.31 5.61
CA PHE A 365 5.20 -11.99 4.94
C PHE A 365 5.06 -13.52 4.89
N ASN A 366 4.25 -14.14 5.76
CA ASN A 366 4.08 -15.59 5.88
C ASN A 366 2.68 -15.94 6.43
N GLN A 367 2.14 -17.10 6.06
CA GLN A 367 0.83 -17.59 6.54
C GLN A 367 0.85 -18.20 7.97
N LEU A 368 1.95 -18.13 8.72
CA LEU A 368 2.08 -18.70 10.07
C LEU A 368 2.75 -17.74 11.06
N ASP A 369 2.36 -17.89 12.34
CA ASP A 369 2.37 -16.89 13.44
C ASP A 369 2.02 -15.47 13.01
N LEU A 370 0.75 -15.15 13.23
CA LEU A 370 0.15 -13.84 13.06
C LEU A 370 1.05 -12.71 13.58
N TYR A 371 1.58 -12.85 14.79
CA TYR A 371 2.25 -11.78 15.51
C TYR A 371 3.76 -11.72 15.27
N GLN A 372 4.36 -12.58 14.44
CA GLN A 372 5.78 -12.44 14.08
C GLN A 372 6.05 -11.20 13.22
N ASN A 373 5.07 -10.78 12.43
CA ASN A 373 5.22 -9.68 11.47
C ASN A 373 4.67 -8.35 12.04
N THR A 374 4.88 -8.11 13.34
CA THR A 374 4.56 -6.84 14.03
C THR A 374 5.81 -6.02 14.27
N TYR A 375 5.72 -4.70 14.03
CA TYR A 375 6.83 -3.78 14.10
C TYR A 375 6.46 -2.50 14.86
N LEU A 376 7.44 -1.93 15.55
CA LEU A 376 7.40 -0.55 16.05
C LEU A 376 8.45 0.25 15.29
N LEU A 377 8.03 1.34 14.68
CA LEU A 377 8.88 2.25 13.94
C LEU A 377 8.90 3.60 14.64
N ILE A 378 10.08 4.17 14.79
CA ILE A 378 10.28 5.51 15.36
C ILE A 378 11.07 6.32 14.33
N ASN A 379 10.57 7.49 13.95
CA ASN A 379 11.35 8.43 13.16
C ASN A 379 12.36 9.15 14.08
N THR A 380 13.62 9.19 13.66
CA THR A 380 14.74 9.76 14.43
C THR A 380 15.48 10.84 13.63
N LYS A 381 16.29 11.66 14.32
CA LYS A 381 16.97 12.82 13.72
C LYS A 381 18.02 12.45 12.69
N SER A 382 18.79 11.41 12.97
CA SER A 382 19.86 10.92 12.08
C SER A 382 20.25 9.50 12.44
N LYS A 383 20.63 8.73 11.42
CA LYS A 383 21.14 7.36 11.57
C LYS A 383 22.25 7.25 12.63
N SER A 384 23.37 7.95 12.43
CA SER A 384 24.60 7.74 13.22
C SER A 384 24.44 8.04 14.70
N ASN A 385 23.80 9.16 15.09
CA ASN A 385 23.52 9.48 16.49
C ASN A 385 22.50 8.50 17.11
N THR A 386 21.62 7.90 16.30
CA THR A 386 20.70 6.84 16.78
C THR A 386 21.47 5.56 17.08
N GLU A 387 22.36 5.13 16.18
CA GLU A 387 23.22 3.95 16.37
C GLU A 387 24.17 4.14 17.57
N GLU A 388 24.83 5.29 17.69
CA GLU A 388 25.70 5.67 18.81
C GLU A 388 24.98 5.58 20.17
N LYS A 389 23.81 6.22 20.31
CA LYS A 389 23.02 6.16 21.57
C LYS A 389 22.54 4.76 21.93
N ILE A 390 22.28 3.90 20.95
CA ILE A 390 21.90 2.49 21.18
C ILE A 390 23.13 1.69 21.62
N GLU A 391 24.28 1.89 21.00
CA GLU A 391 25.52 1.24 21.40
C GLU A 391 25.96 1.66 22.81
N ASP A 392 25.85 2.94 23.17
CA ASP A 392 26.15 3.41 24.54
C ASP A 392 25.23 2.78 25.59
N PHE A 393 23.94 2.65 25.28
CA PHE A 393 22.99 1.93 26.12
C PHE A 393 23.39 0.46 26.31
N LEU A 394 23.69 -0.24 25.21
CA LEU A 394 24.07 -1.65 25.26
C LEU A 394 25.42 -1.85 25.96
N ARG A 395 26.42 -0.98 25.73
CA ARG A 395 27.70 -0.97 26.46
C ARG A 395 27.47 -0.79 27.97
N THR A 396 26.64 0.16 28.36
CA THR A 396 26.28 0.39 29.78
C THR A 396 25.60 -0.84 30.39
N TYR A 397 24.66 -1.45 29.67
CA TYR A 397 23.98 -2.67 30.10
C TYR A 397 24.97 -3.83 30.26
N CYS A 398 25.77 -4.13 29.23
CA CYS A 398 26.78 -5.19 29.23
C CYS A 398 27.82 -5.04 30.35
N GLN A 399 28.27 -3.81 30.65
CA GLN A 399 29.16 -3.54 31.77
C GLN A 399 28.52 -3.89 33.12
N ALA A 400 27.26 -3.50 33.33
CA ALA A 400 26.53 -3.77 34.56
C ALA A 400 26.15 -5.25 34.73
N THR A 401 25.87 -5.98 33.64
CA THR A 401 25.50 -7.41 33.68
C THR A 401 26.68 -8.38 33.47
N LYS A 402 27.88 -7.86 33.17
CA LYS A 402 29.09 -8.65 32.83
C LYS A 402 28.93 -9.54 31.59
N GLN A 403 28.26 -9.01 30.56
CA GLN A 403 28.04 -9.70 29.27
C GLN A 403 28.82 -9.04 28.14
N SER A 404 28.90 -9.67 26.97
CA SER A 404 29.61 -9.10 25.81
C SER A 404 28.66 -8.26 24.95
N LEU A 405 29.19 -7.19 24.33
CA LEU A 405 28.43 -6.42 23.32
C LEU A 405 28.09 -7.29 22.09
N SER A 406 28.92 -8.29 21.76
CA SER A 406 28.65 -9.26 20.68
C SER A 406 27.37 -10.07 20.88
N ASP A 407 26.89 -10.18 22.12
CA ASP A 407 25.65 -10.90 22.45
C ASP A 407 24.40 -10.05 22.14
N TYR A 408 24.61 -8.74 21.91
CA TYR A 408 23.57 -7.72 21.71
C TYR A 408 23.72 -6.90 20.42
N SER A 409 24.79 -7.10 19.64
CA SER A 409 24.99 -6.44 18.35
C SER A 409 25.66 -7.35 17.33
N GLU A 410 25.11 -7.42 16.12
CA GLU A 410 25.74 -8.08 14.97
C GLU A 410 25.63 -7.22 13.71
N THR A 411 26.64 -7.24 12.84
CA THR A 411 26.56 -6.60 11.53
C THR A 411 25.99 -7.59 10.51
N ILE A 412 24.83 -7.27 9.96
CA ILE A 412 24.21 -8.03 8.88
C ILE A 412 24.75 -7.52 7.55
N VAL A 413 25.42 -8.42 6.82
CA VAL A 413 25.86 -8.18 5.44
C VAL A 413 24.76 -8.64 4.49
N LEU A 414 24.19 -7.71 3.74
CA LEU A 414 23.27 -7.99 2.64
C LEU A 414 23.99 -7.93 1.29
N ASP A 415 23.37 -8.54 0.27
CA ASP A 415 23.91 -8.54 -1.10
C ASP A 415 24.30 -7.11 -1.53
N GLY A 416 25.54 -6.96 -2.00
CA GLY A 416 26.09 -5.67 -2.41
C GLY A 416 26.98 -4.95 -1.41
N ASN A 417 27.39 -5.61 -0.32
CA ASN A 417 28.14 -5.01 0.79
C ASN A 417 27.35 -3.90 1.53
N LYS A 418 26.02 -3.96 1.48
CA LYS A 418 25.16 -3.11 2.31
C LYS A 418 25.13 -3.71 3.71
N ASN A 419 25.81 -3.04 4.64
CA ASN A 419 25.93 -3.47 6.02
C ASN A 419 24.92 -2.72 6.89
N TYR A 420 24.19 -3.45 7.72
CA TYR A 420 23.27 -2.91 8.71
C TYR A 420 23.58 -3.50 10.08
N ASN A 421 23.69 -2.66 11.11
CA ASN A 421 23.82 -3.16 12.47
C ASN A 421 22.43 -3.60 12.96
N LEU A 422 22.34 -4.87 13.34
CA LEU A 422 21.22 -5.41 14.10
C LEU A 422 21.61 -5.35 15.57
N TYR A 423 20.77 -4.70 16.36
CA TYR A 423 20.88 -4.67 17.81
C TYR A 423 19.78 -5.53 18.42
N HIS A 424 20.11 -6.23 19.51
CA HIS A 424 19.18 -6.98 20.33
C HIS A 424 19.03 -6.25 21.67
N PHE A 425 17.79 -6.04 22.11
CA PHE A 425 17.47 -5.35 23.35
C PHE A 425 17.28 -6.37 24.49
N PRO A 426 17.77 -6.10 25.72
CA PRO A 426 17.69 -7.06 26.84
C PRO A 426 16.30 -7.51 27.26
N GLN A 427 15.27 -6.76 26.86
CA GLN A 427 13.87 -6.96 27.17
C GLN A 427 13.08 -6.46 25.96
N GLY A 428 11.95 -7.09 25.61
CA GLY A 428 11.16 -6.74 24.41
C GLY A 428 9.76 -6.17 24.70
N ASP A 429 9.20 -6.38 25.89
CA ASP A 429 7.88 -5.85 26.27
C ASP A 429 7.91 -4.35 26.68
N TRP A 430 9.08 -3.71 26.69
CA TRP A 430 9.25 -2.28 26.99
C TRP A 430 8.32 -1.37 26.16
N ALA A 431 8.06 -1.72 24.89
CA ALA A 431 7.17 -0.96 24.03
C ALA A 431 5.73 -0.93 24.56
N ALA A 432 5.29 -2.01 25.23
CA ALA A 432 3.99 -2.05 25.92
C ALA A 432 3.97 -1.20 27.20
N HIS A 433 5.11 -1.06 27.88
CA HIS A 433 5.24 -0.24 29.08
C HIS A 433 5.29 1.26 28.77
N LEU A 434 5.88 1.68 27.65
CA LEU A 434 5.92 3.08 27.21
C LEU A 434 4.66 3.47 26.41
N PHE A 435 4.33 2.70 25.39
CA PHE A 435 3.27 3.02 24.43
C PHE A 435 1.96 2.25 24.70
N GLY A 436 1.88 1.51 25.80
CA GLY A 436 0.67 0.82 26.27
C GLY A 436 0.40 -0.51 25.57
N SER A 437 -0.59 -1.24 26.09
CA SER A 437 -0.88 -2.63 25.73
C SER A 437 -1.10 -2.90 24.23
N PHE A 438 -1.48 -1.90 23.43
CA PHE A 438 -1.57 -1.98 21.97
C PHE A 438 -0.25 -2.45 21.33
N TYR A 439 0.89 -1.98 21.84
CA TYR A 439 2.23 -2.32 21.34
C TYR A 439 2.78 -3.64 21.89
N SER A 440 2.04 -4.34 22.78
CA SER A 440 2.50 -5.60 23.38
C SER A 440 2.66 -6.77 22.41
N THR A 441 2.06 -6.70 21.22
CA THR A 441 2.26 -7.71 20.17
C THR A 441 3.63 -7.60 19.52
N VAL A 442 4.22 -6.40 19.45
CA VAL A 442 5.51 -6.12 18.79
C VAL A 442 6.62 -7.00 19.36
N ASN A 443 6.71 -7.04 20.70
CA ASN A 443 7.84 -7.63 21.42
C ASN A 443 9.17 -7.10 20.85
N ALA A 444 9.47 -5.83 21.12
CA ALA A 444 10.51 -5.04 20.47
C ALA A 444 11.94 -5.43 20.92
N SER A 445 12.33 -6.68 20.63
CA SER A 445 13.58 -7.30 21.04
C SER A 445 14.71 -7.12 20.04
N TYR A 446 14.42 -7.00 18.74
CA TYR A 446 15.45 -6.77 17.71
C TYR A 446 15.19 -5.45 17.01
N VAL A 447 16.25 -4.74 16.64
CA VAL A 447 16.14 -3.43 16.02
C VAL A 447 17.25 -3.18 15.00
N VAL A 448 16.89 -2.42 13.96
CA VAL A 448 17.80 -1.93 12.92
C VAL A 448 17.54 -0.44 12.71
N VAL A 449 18.59 0.31 12.37
CA VAL A 449 18.46 1.70 11.93
C VAL A 449 18.54 1.74 10.40
N PHE A 450 17.43 2.08 9.75
CA PHE A 450 17.32 2.22 8.30
C PHE A 450 16.99 3.67 7.97
N ASP A 451 17.90 4.35 7.27
CA ASP A 451 17.90 5.81 7.10
C ASP A 451 17.65 6.51 8.44
N ASN A 452 16.62 7.35 8.54
CA ASN A 452 16.22 8.08 9.74
C ASN A 452 15.05 7.39 10.49
N TYR A 453 15.04 6.05 10.47
CA TYR A 453 14.03 5.24 11.13
C TYR A 453 14.65 4.12 11.95
N LEU A 454 14.18 4.02 13.19
CA LEU A 454 14.49 2.93 14.12
C LEU A 454 13.35 1.91 14.04
N ILE A 455 13.63 0.70 13.55
CA ILE A 455 12.62 -0.32 13.23
C ILE A 455 12.82 -1.52 14.15
N PHE A 456 11.93 -1.67 15.13
CA PHE A 456 11.89 -2.81 16.04
C PHE A 456 10.99 -3.93 15.51
N GLY A 457 11.39 -5.17 15.77
CA GLY A 457 10.60 -6.38 15.53
C GLY A 457 10.89 -7.47 16.57
N ARG A 458 10.11 -8.56 16.50
CA ARG A 458 10.18 -9.68 17.45
C ARG A 458 11.45 -10.51 17.36
N ASP A 459 11.90 -10.73 16.13
CA ASP A 459 12.96 -11.68 15.82
C ASP A 459 13.75 -11.20 14.60
N LYS A 460 14.99 -11.68 14.49
CA LYS A 460 15.87 -11.37 13.34
C LYS A 460 15.21 -11.69 12.00
N ALA A 461 14.49 -12.80 11.87
CA ALA A 461 13.95 -13.22 10.57
C ALA A 461 12.78 -12.35 10.12
N SER A 462 11.87 -11.93 11.01
CA SER A 462 10.80 -10.99 10.71
C SER A 462 11.32 -9.60 10.38
N LEU A 463 12.33 -9.10 11.10
CA LEU A 463 12.95 -7.81 10.81
C LEU A 463 13.73 -7.83 9.48
N MET A 464 14.42 -8.92 9.16
CA MET A 464 15.12 -9.04 7.88
C MET A 464 14.19 -9.16 6.67
N ARG A 465 13.01 -9.78 6.81
CA ARG A 465 11.98 -9.74 5.75
C ARG A 465 11.48 -8.32 5.49
N PHE A 466 11.32 -7.52 6.55
CA PHE A 466 10.97 -6.10 6.45
C PHE A 466 12.05 -5.32 5.67
N VAL A 467 13.30 -5.36 6.14
CA VAL A 467 14.43 -4.63 5.51
C VAL A 467 14.63 -5.06 4.05
N HIS A 468 14.48 -6.35 3.75
CA HIS A 468 14.59 -6.85 2.38
C HIS A 468 13.49 -6.30 1.46
N ALA A 469 12.24 -6.20 1.93
CA ALA A 469 11.16 -5.60 1.14
C ALA A 469 11.43 -4.12 0.81
N VAL A 470 11.98 -3.35 1.76
CA VAL A 470 12.39 -1.95 1.52
C VAL A 470 13.50 -1.88 0.46
N LEU A 471 14.51 -2.74 0.56
CA LEU A 471 15.64 -2.79 -0.39
C LEU A 471 15.28 -3.26 -1.82
N LEU A 472 14.13 -3.91 -1.99
CA LEU A 472 13.55 -4.24 -3.30
C LEU A 472 12.68 -3.12 -3.90
N ASN A 473 12.62 -1.95 -3.25
CA ASN A 473 11.69 -0.86 -3.57
C ASN A 473 10.20 -1.30 -3.51
N LYS A 474 9.89 -2.32 -2.70
CA LYS A 474 8.52 -2.81 -2.44
C LYS A 474 7.92 -2.14 -1.22
N THR A 475 7.81 -0.82 -1.26
CA THR A 475 7.23 -0.04 -0.17
C THR A 475 5.85 0.50 -0.54
N LEU A 476 5.04 0.81 0.48
CA LEU A 476 3.66 1.25 0.33
C LEU A 476 3.55 2.51 -0.53
N GLU A 477 4.48 3.46 -0.38
CA GLU A 477 4.60 4.65 -1.23
C GLU A 477 4.74 4.30 -2.72
N LYS A 478 5.43 3.21 -3.07
CA LYS A 478 5.61 2.77 -4.47
C LYS A 478 4.43 1.97 -5.01
N SER A 479 3.49 1.53 -4.17
CA SER A 479 2.36 0.73 -4.60
C SER A 479 1.36 1.56 -5.42
N PRO A 480 1.05 1.22 -6.69
CA PRO A 480 0.12 2.00 -7.51
C PRO A 480 -1.31 1.98 -6.93
N VAL A 481 -1.65 0.86 -6.29
CA VAL A 481 -2.87 0.63 -5.51
C VAL A 481 -3.04 1.71 -4.45
N PHE A 482 -1.98 1.95 -3.67
CA PHE A 482 -1.98 2.91 -2.57
C PHE A 482 -1.79 4.35 -3.07
N GLN A 483 -0.92 4.60 -4.06
CA GLN A 483 -0.75 5.94 -4.66
C GLN A 483 -2.06 6.51 -5.20
N ASN A 484 -2.93 5.69 -5.78
CA ASN A 484 -4.24 6.16 -6.22
C ASN A 484 -5.17 6.45 -5.05
N PHE A 485 -5.18 5.62 -4.01
CA PHE A 485 -5.98 5.82 -2.79
C PHE A 485 -5.53 7.07 -2.01
N LYS A 486 -4.21 7.31 -1.90
CA LYS A 486 -3.60 8.45 -1.20
C LYS A 486 -4.07 9.81 -1.72
N LYS A 487 -4.58 9.89 -2.96
CA LYS A 487 -5.20 11.11 -3.51
C LYS A 487 -6.44 11.57 -2.72
N ASN A 488 -7.10 10.65 -2.00
CA ASN A 488 -8.26 10.94 -1.16
C ASN A 488 -7.88 11.29 0.29
N LEU A 489 -6.59 11.19 0.67
CA LEU A 489 -6.11 11.43 2.02
C LEU A 489 -5.63 12.88 2.22
N SER A 490 -5.87 13.40 3.41
CA SER A 490 -5.25 14.64 3.90
C SER A 490 -3.72 14.49 3.88
N ARG A 491 -3.01 15.51 3.37
CA ARG A 491 -1.54 15.51 3.28
C ARG A 491 -0.83 15.44 4.63
N LYS A 492 -1.50 15.92 5.68
CA LYS A 492 -1.03 15.92 7.06
C LYS A 492 -2.12 15.42 8.01
N SER A 493 -1.72 14.93 9.17
CA SER A 493 -2.59 14.63 10.32
C SER A 493 -1.76 14.46 11.58
N GLN A 494 -2.37 14.49 12.75
CA GLN A 494 -1.73 14.13 14.01
C GLN A 494 -1.72 12.60 14.25
N ALA A 495 -2.72 11.88 13.72
CA ALA A 495 -2.70 10.42 13.71
C ALA A 495 -3.35 9.85 12.45
N SER A 496 -2.95 8.64 12.07
CA SER A 496 -3.56 7.90 10.97
C SER A 496 -3.54 6.40 11.25
N PHE A 497 -4.70 5.76 11.19
CA PHE A 497 -4.84 4.30 11.10
C PHE A 497 -5.11 3.91 9.66
N TYR A 498 -4.40 2.90 9.16
CA TYR A 498 -4.62 2.29 7.85
C TYR A 498 -4.77 0.78 8.01
N CYS A 499 -5.65 0.17 7.22
CA CYS A 499 -5.85 -1.27 7.15
C CYS A 499 -6.17 -1.66 5.71
N ASN A 500 -5.40 -2.56 5.12
CA ASN A 500 -5.84 -3.28 3.93
C ASN A 500 -6.71 -4.45 4.38
N VAL A 501 -8.03 -4.27 4.36
CA VAL A 501 -9.04 -5.16 4.95
C VAL A 501 -8.80 -6.61 4.54
N SER A 502 -8.66 -6.88 3.25
CA SER A 502 -8.36 -8.21 2.73
C SER A 502 -7.07 -8.81 3.30
N THR A 503 -5.97 -8.07 3.31
CA THR A 503 -4.67 -8.57 3.82
C THR A 503 -4.70 -8.77 5.34
N ALA A 504 -5.53 -8.00 6.03
CA ALA A 504 -5.76 -8.04 7.46
C ALA A 504 -6.81 -9.07 7.92
N LEU A 505 -7.51 -9.80 7.03
CA LEU A 505 -8.53 -10.78 7.43
C LEU A 505 -8.04 -11.80 8.48
N PRO A 506 -6.85 -12.43 8.35
CA PRO A 506 -6.32 -13.33 9.38
C PRO A 506 -6.12 -12.65 10.75
N TRP A 507 -5.83 -11.35 10.76
CA TRP A 507 -5.71 -10.53 11.96
C TRP A 507 -7.06 -10.24 12.58
N ILE A 508 -8.03 -9.78 11.77
CA ILE A 508 -9.41 -9.53 12.20
C ILE A 508 -10.01 -10.80 12.82
N TYR A 509 -9.80 -11.97 12.20
CA TYR A 509 -10.27 -13.27 12.70
C TYR A 509 -9.71 -13.67 14.07
N ASN A 510 -8.62 -13.05 14.51
CA ASN A 510 -8.03 -13.29 15.83
C ASN A 510 -8.47 -12.28 16.89
N LEU A 511 -8.96 -11.10 16.49
CA LEU A 511 -9.55 -10.08 17.38
C LEU A 511 -11.01 -10.41 17.74
N VAL A 512 -11.77 -10.97 16.80
CA VAL A 512 -13.21 -11.25 16.97
C VAL A 512 -13.49 -12.60 17.66
N ASN A 513 -14.65 -12.69 18.33
CA ASN A 513 -15.13 -13.92 18.97
C ASN A 513 -15.56 -14.98 17.93
N ASN A 514 -15.90 -16.19 18.39
CA ASN A 514 -16.18 -17.31 17.49
C ASN A 514 -17.43 -17.12 16.61
N GLU A 515 -18.51 -16.51 17.10
CA GLU A 515 -19.73 -16.27 16.27
C GLU A 515 -19.45 -15.23 15.18
N ALA A 516 -18.74 -14.16 15.54
CA ALA A 516 -18.24 -13.19 14.58
C ALA A 516 -17.28 -13.88 13.58
N LYS A 517 -16.23 -14.57 14.02
CA LYS A 517 -15.30 -15.27 13.11
C LYS A 517 -16.02 -16.18 12.11
N THR A 518 -16.98 -16.99 12.57
CA THR A 518 -17.75 -17.89 11.70
C THR A 518 -18.52 -17.14 10.60
N SER A 519 -19.13 -16.00 10.91
CA SER A 519 -19.90 -15.27 9.89
C SER A 519 -19.02 -14.37 9.00
N LEU A 520 -17.76 -14.09 9.38
CA LEU A 520 -16.80 -13.34 8.54
C LEU A 520 -16.31 -14.28 7.43
N LEU A 521 -15.95 -15.51 7.81
CA LEU A 521 -15.57 -16.58 6.90
C LEU A 521 -16.67 -16.90 5.87
N SER A 522 -17.95 -16.74 6.24
CA SER A 522 -19.07 -16.97 5.29
C SER A 522 -19.27 -15.89 4.23
N ILE A 523 -18.53 -14.77 4.30
CA ILE A 523 -18.53 -13.69 3.29
C ILE A 523 -17.09 -13.25 2.97
N GLU A 524 -16.13 -14.18 3.06
CA GLU A 524 -14.69 -13.86 2.97
C GLU A 524 -14.33 -13.27 1.59
N GLU A 525 -14.94 -13.75 0.50
CA GLU A 525 -14.64 -13.27 -0.85
C GLU A 525 -15.20 -11.85 -1.10
N GLU A 526 -16.37 -11.52 -0.55
CA GLU A 526 -16.89 -10.15 -0.58
C GLU A 526 -16.06 -9.21 0.30
N LEU A 527 -15.61 -9.68 1.46
CA LEU A 527 -14.68 -8.91 2.31
C LEU A 527 -13.34 -8.65 1.63
N LYS A 528 -12.87 -9.56 0.74
CA LYS A 528 -11.64 -9.37 -0.05
C LYS A 528 -11.77 -8.30 -1.13
N GLN A 529 -12.99 -7.90 -1.51
CA GLN A 529 -13.24 -6.76 -2.41
C GLN A 529 -13.08 -5.41 -1.69
N PHE A 530 -13.11 -5.39 -0.36
CA PHE A 530 -12.74 -4.22 0.42
C PHE A 530 -11.23 -4.20 0.63
N SER A 531 -10.63 -3.05 0.35
CA SER A 531 -9.19 -2.87 0.28
C SER A 531 -8.73 -1.87 1.33
N GLU A 532 -8.50 -0.62 0.97
CA GLU A 532 -7.99 0.39 1.90
C GLU A 532 -9.10 0.95 2.80
N PHE A 533 -9.02 0.63 4.09
CA PHE A 533 -9.72 1.33 5.16
C PHE A 533 -8.75 2.29 5.86
N THR A 534 -9.15 3.52 6.14
CA THR A 534 -8.29 4.51 6.80
C THR A 534 -9.10 5.41 7.73
N ILE A 535 -8.50 5.84 8.83
CA ILE A 535 -8.98 6.88 9.74
C ILE A 535 -7.82 7.87 9.93
N GLN A 536 -7.94 9.08 9.39
CA GLN A 536 -7.02 10.19 9.71
C GLN A 536 -7.64 11.09 10.77
N GLN A 537 -6.80 11.64 11.66
CA GLN A 537 -7.21 12.49 12.76
C GLN A 537 -6.45 13.81 12.73
N VAL A 538 -7.17 14.93 12.70
CA VAL A 538 -6.62 16.29 12.67
C VAL A 538 -7.22 17.09 13.81
N VAL A 539 -6.40 17.71 14.66
CA VAL A 539 -6.90 18.57 15.75
C VAL A 539 -7.34 19.91 15.17
N SER A 540 -8.54 20.37 15.55
CA SER A 540 -9.11 21.66 15.15
C SER A 540 -9.81 22.28 16.34
N ASP A 541 -9.27 23.41 16.82
CA ASP A 541 -9.70 24.08 18.05
C ASP A 541 -9.78 23.13 19.26
N ASP A 542 -10.97 22.91 19.84
CA ASP A 542 -11.20 22.01 20.96
C ASP A 542 -11.70 20.61 20.55
N MET A 543 -11.73 20.31 19.25
CA MET A 543 -12.24 19.05 18.68
C MET A 543 -11.19 18.33 17.82
N VAL A 544 -11.47 17.07 17.49
CA VAL A 544 -10.66 16.28 16.55
C VAL A 544 -11.49 15.97 15.32
N TYR A 545 -11.09 16.49 14.16
CA TYR A 545 -11.62 16.10 12.86
C TYR A 545 -11.17 14.69 12.49
N HIS A 546 -12.10 13.87 12.00
CA HIS A 546 -11.88 12.52 11.49
C HIS A 546 -12.20 12.49 9.99
N ASN A 547 -11.29 11.94 9.20
CA ASN A 547 -11.52 11.51 7.81
C ASN A 547 -11.44 9.98 7.76
N VAL A 548 -12.58 9.32 7.61
CA VAL A 548 -12.68 7.86 7.53
C VAL A 548 -13.03 7.45 6.11
N LEU A 549 -12.20 6.60 5.49
CA LEU A 549 -12.38 6.13 4.13
C LEU A 549 -12.43 4.60 4.07
N LEU A 550 -13.25 4.06 3.17
CA LEU A 550 -13.28 2.64 2.81
C LEU A 550 -13.37 2.48 1.29
N GLN A 551 -12.30 1.97 0.69
CA GLN A 551 -12.18 1.68 -0.73
C GLN A 551 -12.71 0.27 -1.07
N HIS A 552 -13.66 0.20 -1.99
CA HIS A 552 -14.09 -1.05 -2.63
C HIS A 552 -13.39 -1.24 -3.99
N ARG A 553 -13.16 -2.50 -4.36
CA ARG A 553 -12.49 -2.93 -5.59
C ARG A 553 -13.16 -4.24 -6.06
N PRO A 554 -14.13 -4.18 -6.99
CA PRO A 554 -14.83 -5.39 -7.47
C PRO A 554 -13.89 -6.35 -8.21
N TYR A 555 -12.90 -5.81 -8.91
CA TYR A 555 -11.92 -6.58 -9.67
C TYR A 555 -10.57 -6.61 -8.95
N ARG A 556 -10.04 -7.81 -8.75
CA ARG A 556 -8.69 -8.05 -8.22
C ARG A 556 -7.80 -8.71 -9.26
N VAL A 557 -6.63 -8.13 -9.45
CA VAL A 557 -5.50 -8.79 -10.10
C VAL A 557 -4.67 -9.41 -8.98
N GLU A 558 -4.62 -10.74 -8.91
CA GLU A 558 -3.67 -11.41 -8.01
C GLU A 558 -2.23 -11.16 -8.51
N ALA A 559 -1.34 -10.81 -7.58
CA ALA A 559 0.08 -10.66 -7.92
C ALA A 559 0.67 -12.05 -8.26
N PRO A 560 1.51 -12.16 -9.30
CA PRO A 560 2.15 -13.42 -9.66
C PRO A 560 3.07 -13.90 -8.52
N ARG A 561 3.17 -15.23 -8.34
CA ARG A 561 4.07 -15.83 -7.34
C ARG A 561 5.52 -15.79 -7.84
N THR A 562 6.24 -14.74 -7.49
CA THR A 562 7.68 -14.56 -7.79
C THR A 562 8.56 -14.99 -6.63
N VAL A 563 9.75 -15.54 -6.91
CA VAL A 563 10.79 -15.78 -5.88
C VAL A 563 11.27 -14.45 -5.28
N TRP A 564 11.52 -13.48 -6.16
CA TRP A 564 11.65 -12.05 -5.87
C TRP A 564 11.24 -11.27 -7.12
N GLU A 565 10.91 -10.00 -6.93
CA GLU A 565 10.78 -9.00 -7.99
C GLU A 565 11.30 -7.67 -7.40
N SER A 566 11.84 -6.81 -8.25
CA SER A 566 12.49 -5.55 -7.86
C SER A 566 11.90 -4.40 -8.67
N ARG A 567 11.60 -3.28 -8.03
CA ARG A 567 10.96 -2.14 -8.69
C ARG A 567 12.00 -1.11 -9.11
N LEU A 568 12.16 -0.95 -10.42
CA LEU A 568 12.99 0.09 -11.05
C LEU A 568 12.22 1.43 -11.16
N GLU A 569 12.91 2.51 -11.56
CA GLU A 569 12.29 3.83 -11.68
C GLU A 569 11.45 3.99 -12.95
N SER A 570 11.78 3.23 -14.01
CA SER A 570 11.01 3.15 -15.24
C SER A 570 11.04 1.72 -15.82
N ALA A 571 10.30 1.47 -16.90
CA ALA A 571 10.28 0.18 -17.58
C ALA A 571 11.66 -0.14 -18.21
N MET A 572 11.96 -1.44 -18.38
CA MET A 572 13.24 -1.88 -18.94
C MET A 572 13.34 -1.55 -20.44
N LYS A 573 14.43 -0.90 -20.86
CA LYS A 573 14.68 -0.48 -22.25
C LYS A 573 15.62 -1.41 -23.04
N MET A 574 16.20 -2.39 -22.35
CA MET A 574 17.07 -3.43 -22.93
C MET A 574 16.73 -4.80 -22.37
N LYS A 575 17.18 -5.86 -23.06
CA LYS A 575 17.19 -7.21 -22.53
C LYS A 575 18.10 -7.25 -21.27
N PRO A 576 17.65 -7.78 -20.13
CA PRO A 576 18.52 -7.94 -18.96
C PRO A 576 19.70 -8.88 -19.26
N ILE A 577 20.90 -8.46 -18.87
CA ILE A 577 22.15 -9.20 -19.10
C ILE A 577 22.61 -9.81 -17.79
N ILE A 578 22.82 -11.12 -17.76
CA ILE A 578 23.36 -11.82 -16.59
C ILE A 578 24.89 -11.70 -16.63
N VAL A 579 25.46 -11.08 -15.60
CA VAL A 579 26.91 -10.96 -15.39
C VAL A 579 27.34 -11.77 -14.17
N LYS A 580 28.63 -12.07 -14.07
CA LYS A 580 29.20 -12.85 -12.97
C LYS A 580 30.04 -11.97 -12.06
N ASN A 581 29.74 -11.98 -10.77
CA ASN A 581 30.55 -11.32 -9.75
C ASN A 581 31.89 -12.06 -9.61
N HIS A 582 33.00 -11.41 -9.94
CA HIS A 582 34.34 -12.01 -9.91
C HIS A 582 34.86 -12.31 -8.48
N ARG A 583 34.20 -11.79 -7.43
CA ARG A 583 34.58 -12.03 -6.02
C ARG A 583 33.81 -13.22 -5.42
N THR A 584 32.51 -13.32 -5.69
CA THR A 584 31.62 -14.32 -5.07
C THR A 584 31.20 -15.45 -6.02
N ASN A 585 31.49 -15.33 -7.32
CA ASN A 585 30.97 -16.17 -8.40
C ASN A 585 29.44 -16.11 -8.62
N GLU A 586 28.72 -15.25 -7.90
CA GLU A 586 27.28 -15.12 -8.00
C GLU A 586 26.85 -14.45 -9.31
N LYS A 587 25.59 -14.69 -9.71
CA LYS A 587 24.96 -14.06 -10.87
C LYS A 587 24.33 -12.74 -10.45
N GLU A 588 24.68 -11.67 -11.14
CA GLU A 588 24.11 -10.33 -11.02
C GLU A 588 23.45 -9.99 -12.37
N ILE A 589 22.56 -9.00 -12.40
CA ILE A 589 21.82 -8.60 -13.61
C ILE A 589 22.10 -7.13 -13.91
N ILE A 590 22.49 -6.83 -15.15
CA ILE A 590 22.59 -5.47 -15.69
C ILE A 590 21.36 -5.18 -16.55
N VAL A 591 20.77 -3.99 -16.36
CA VAL A 591 19.65 -3.51 -17.17
C VAL A 591 19.62 -1.98 -17.21
N GLN A 592 19.18 -1.42 -18.33
CA GLN A 592 18.88 0.01 -18.49
C GLN A 592 17.36 0.23 -18.54
N ASP A 593 16.85 1.29 -17.92
CA ASP A 593 15.45 1.71 -18.00
C ASP A 593 15.16 2.74 -19.12
N GLU A 594 13.89 3.09 -19.34
CA GLU A 594 13.51 4.07 -20.37
C GLU A 594 13.96 5.50 -20.08
N THR A 595 14.32 5.80 -18.83
CA THR A 595 14.94 7.07 -18.40
C THR A 595 16.47 7.05 -18.50
N PHE A 596 17.03 6.01 -19.12
CA PHE A 596 18.46 5.79 -19.36
C PHE A 596 19.31 5.60 -18.10
N ASN A 597 18.71 5.24 -16.96
CA ASN A 597 19.46 4.76 -15.80
C ASN A 597 19.96 3.32 -16.05
N LEU A 598 21.25 3.08 -15.84
CA LEU A 598 21.84 1.75 -15.79
C LEU A 598 21.86 1.23 -14.35
N TYR A 599 21.42 -0.01 -14.16
CA TYR A 599 21.36 -0.71 -12.87
C TYR A 599 22.25 -1.94 -12.89
N LEU A 600 22.85 -2.26 -11.75
CA LEU A 600 23.31 -3.60 -11.40
C LEU A 600 22.45 -4.14 -10.25
N ILE A 601 21.94 -5.36 -10.39
CA ILE A 601 20.98 -5.99 -9.48
C ILE A 601 21.56 -7.32 -8.97
N SER A 602 21.42 -7.61 -7.68
CA SER A 602 21.88 -8.86 -7.07
C SER A 602 21.06 -10.09 -7.48
N LYS A 603 21.55 -11.28 -7.13
CA LYS A 603 20.80 -12.55 -7.19
C LYS A 603 19.46 -12.54 -6.44
N SER A 604 19.29 -11.64 -5.46
CA SER A 604 18.11 -11.47 -4.61
C SER A 604 17.17 -10.34 -5.06
N GLY A 605 17.55 -9.59 -6.10
CA GLY A 605 16.78 -8.46 -6.62
C GLY A 605 17.16 -7.09 -6.05
N ILE A 606 18.10 -7.00 -5.12
CA ILE A 606 18.53 -5.72 -4.54
C ILE A 606 19.31 -4.92 -5.58
N VAL A 607 18.93 -3.66 -5.80
CA VAL A 607 19.72 -2.73 -6.62
C VAL A 607 21.03 -2.41 -5.89
N LEU A 608 22.13 -2.80 -6.53
CA LEU A 608 23.50 -2.66 -6.04
C LEU A 608 24.02 -1.24 -6.25
N TRP A 609 23.83 -0.72 -7.45
CA TRP A 609 24.06 0.68 -7.82
C TRP A 609 23.17 1.08 -9.00
N LYS A 610 23.02 2.40 -9.20
CA LYS A 610 22.30 3.04 -10.30
C LYS A 610 23.15 4.18 -10.86
N ILE A 611 23.30 4.28 -12.18
CA ILE A 611 24.07 5.33 -12.86
C ILE A 611 23.21 5.96 -13.97
N PRO A 612 22.95 7.27 -13.97
CA PRO A 612 22.28 7.93 -15.08
C PRO A 612 23.23 8.05 -16.29
N LEU A 613 22.89 7.42 -17.41
CA LEU A 613 23.69 7.53 -18.64
C LEU A 613 23.24 8.66 -19.56
N ASN A 614 22.00 9.15 -19.40
CA ASN A 614 21.32 10.15 -20.25
C ASN A 614 21.14 9.77 -21.74
N GLU A 615 21.67 8.63 -22.18
CA GLU A 615 21.55 8.09 -23.52
C GLU A 615 21.29 6.58 -23.48
N LYS A 616 20.58 6.07 -24.51
CA LYS A 616 20.38 4.63 -24.71
C LYS A 616 21.73 3.92 -24.96
N ILE A 617 21.94 2.77 -24.34
CA ILE A 617 23.00 1.84 -24.72
C ILE A 617 22.71 1.28 -26.14
N LEU A 618 23.74 1.23 -26.99
CA LEU A 618 23.66 0.77 -28.38
C LEU A 618 24.21 -0.64 -28.60
N SER A 619 25.19 -1.07 -27.81
CA SER A 619 25.77 -2.42 -27.85
C SER A 619 25.14 -3.37 -26.84
N ASP A 620 25.54 -4.64 -26.88
CA ASP A 620 25.49 -5.47 -25.67
C ASP A 620 26.43 -4.90 -24.58
N VAL A 621 26.22 -5.31 -23.32
CA VAL A 621 27.15 -5.03 -22.22
C VAL A 621 28.13 -6.19 -22.11
N TYR A 622 29.34 -5.99 -22.61
CA TYR A 622 30.40 -6.98 -22.59
C TYR A 622 31.07 -7.05 -21.21
N THR A 623 31.41 -8.25 -20.77
CA THR A 623 32.22 -8.46 -19.55
C THR A 623 33.67 -8.70 -19.94
N VAL A 624 34.58 -7.82 -19.52
CA VAL A 624 36.01 -7.83 -19.87
C VAL A 624 36.89 -7.84 -18.63
N ASP A 625 38.16 -8.25 -18.74
CA ASP A 625 39.17 -8.09 -17.68
C ASP A 625 40.33 -7.24 -18.22
N ALA A 626 40.12 -5.92 -18.17
CA ALA A 626 41.02 -4.89 -18.71
C ALA A 626 42.40 -4.89 -18.07
N TYR A 627 42.48 -5.29 -16.80
CA TYR A 627 43.72 -5.30 -16.01
C TYR A 627 44.40 -6.68 -15.93
N LYS A 628 43.86 -7.69 -16.63
CA LYS A 628 44.35 -9.08 -16.66
C LYS A 628 44.52 -9.72 -15.28
N ASN A 629 43.71 -9.31 -14.30
CA ASN A 629 43.83 -9.71 -12.90
C ASN A 629 42.64 -10.55 -12.41
N ASN A 630 41.85 -11.09 -13.36
CA ASN A 630 40.60 -11.81 -13.16
C ASN A 630 39.47 -11.00 -12.50
N LYS A 631 39.63 -9.68 -12.32
CA LYS A 631 38.53 -8.78 -11.93
C LYS A 631 37.86 -8.28 -13.20
N THR A 632 36.56 -8.46 -13.29
CA THR A 632 35.78 -8.08 -14.46
C THR A 632 35.24 -6.65 -14.39
N GLN A 633 35.10 -6.04 -15.57
CA GLN A 633 34.51 -4.73 -15.86
C GLN A 633 33.41 -4.88 -16.92
N TYR A 634 32.55 -3.87 -17.03
CA TYR A 634 31.43 -3.81 -17.97
C TYR A 634 31.73 -2.78 -19.07
N LEU A 635 31.81 -3.23 -20.32
CA LEU A 635 32.11 -2.40 -21.50
C LEU A 635 30.87 -2.29 -22.39
N PHE A 636 30.49 -1.07 -22.78
CA PHE A 636 29.41 -0.79 -23.72
C PHE A 636 29.54 0.62 -24.33
N ASN A 637 28.76 0.95 -25.36
CA ASN A 637 28.65 2.32 -25.87
C ASN A 637 27.22 2.88 -25.83
N THR A 638 27.13 4.19 -25.68
CA THR A 638 25.96 4.99 -26.04
C THR A 638 26.23 5.70 -27.38
N ARG A 639 25.38 6.66 -27.76
CA ARG A 639 25.57 7.45 -28.97
C ARG A 639 26.79 8.37 -28.89
N SER A 640 27.07 8.99 -27.74
CA SER A 640 28.18 9.95 -27.59
C SER A 640 29.46 9.37 -26.99
N LYS A 641 29.40 8.19 -26.33
CA LYS A 641 30.47 7.71 -25.45
C LYS A 641 30.66 6.20 -25.47
N VAL A 642 31.89 5.75 -25.19
CA VAL A 642 32.19 4.37 -24.78
C VAL A 642 32.45 4.36 -23.28
N TYR A 643 31.80 3.45 -22.55
CA TYR A 643 31.90 3.31 -21.11
C TYR A 643 32.61 2.00 -20.75
N LEU A 644 33.53 2.07 -19.78
CA LEU A 644 34.09 0.92 -19.08
C LEU A 644 33.90 1.16 -17.58
N LEU A 645 33.13 0.30 -16.93
CA LEU A 645 32.76 0.41 -15.52
C LEU A 645 33.32 -0.75 -14.71
N ASP A 646 33.82 -0.50 -13.49
CA ASP A 646 34.11 -1.56 -12.54
C ASP A 646 32.82 -2.22 -11.99
N ARG A 647 32.94 -3.34 -11.27
CA ARG A 647 31.79 -4.02 -10.65
C ARG A 647 30.98 -3.13 -9.68
N ASN A 648 31.57 -2.06 -9.16
CA ASN A 648 30.92 -1.14 -8.23
C ASN A 648 30.30 0.08 -8.94
N GLY A 649 30.38 0.15 -10.26
CA GLY A 649 29.85 1.26 -11.06
C GLY A 649 30.79 2.44 -11.25
N ASN A 650 32.04 2.37 -10.76
CA ASN A 650 33.02 3.42 -10.97
C ASN A 650 33.52 3.38 -12.41
N HIS A 651 33.80 4.55 -12.99
CA HIS A 651 34.54 4.62 -14.25
C HIS A 651 35.96 4.07 -14.08
N VAL A 652 36.38 3.26 -15.05
CA VAL A 652 37.77 2.81 -15.18
C VAL A 652 38.60 3.93 -15.80
N ASP A 653 39.91 3.97 -15.49
CA ASP A 653 40.80 5.03 -15.97
C ASP A 653 40.64 5.31 -17.48
N ARG A 654 40.53 6.59 -17.84
CA ARG A 654 40.31 7.11 -19.21
C ARG A 654 38.91 6.86 -19.80
N PHE A 655 37.99 6.23 -19.07
CA PHE A 655 36.58 6.12 -19.47
C PHE A 655 35.68 7.11 -18.68
N PRO A 656 34.52 7.51 -19.22
CA PRO A 656 34.06 7.23 -20.58
C PRO A 656 34.87 7.97 -21.65
N ILE A 657 35.16 7.29 -22.76
CA ILE A 657 35.74 7.91 -23.95
C ILE A 657 34.64 8.74 -24.60
N ASN A 658 34.86 10.04 -24.79
CA ASN A 658 33.98 10.88 -25.59
C ASN A 658 34.31 10.70 -27.07
N LEU A 659 33.30 10.39 -27.88
CA LEU A 659 33.48 10.21 -29.32
C LEU A 659 33.49 11.56 -30.05
N SER A 660 34.41 11.74 -30.98
CA SER A 660 34.49 12.91 -31.86
C SER A 660 33.31 13.01 -32.83
N SER A 661 32.76 11.85 -33.21
CA SER A 661 31.59 11.67 -34.05
C SER A 661 30.66 10.67 -33.37
N PRO A 662 29.33 10.90 -33.33
CA PRO A 662 28.41 9.98 -32.66
C PRO A 662 28.50 8.55 -33.20
N ALA A 663 28.40 7.55 -32.33
CA ALA A 663 28.32 6.15 -32.75
C ALA A 663 27.07 5.91 -33.62
N SER A 664 27.21 5.15 -34.70
CA SER A 664 26.10 4.80 -35.59
C SER A 664 25.32 3.57 -35.10
N CYS A 665 26.00 2.62 -34.46
CA CYS A 665 25.43 1.41 -33.87
C CYS A 665 26.26 0.95 -32.65
N GLY A 666 26.13 -0.32 -32.26
CA GLY A 666 26.90 -0.92 -31.17
C GLY A 666 28.37 -1.19 -31.54
N ILE A 667 29.27 -1.17 -30.54
CA ILE A 667 30.68 -1.56 -30.71
C ILE A 667 30.86 -3.05 -31.07
N GLY A 668 31.91 -3.35 -31.84
CA GLY A 668 32.50 -4.68 -31.93
C GLY A 668 33.61 -4.85 -30.89
N LEU A 669 33.65 -5.98 -30.18
CA LEU A 669 34.69 -6.28 -29.18
C LEU A 669 35.49 -7.53 -29.56
N PHE A 670 36.80 -7.40 -29.70
CA PHE A 670 37.67 -8.48 -30.18
C PHE A 670 38.82 -8.77 -29.21
N ASP A 671 39.08 -10.05 -28.90
CA ASP A 671 40.28 -10.53 -28.21
C ASP A 671 40.95 -11.60 -29.08
N TYR A 672 41.69 -11.14 -30.11
CA TYR A 672 42.17 -11.98 -31.20
C TYR A 672 42.94 -13.22 -30.72
N ASP A 673 43.76 -13.06 -29.69
CA ASP A 673 44.70 -14.09 -29.23
C ASP A 673 44.30 -14.67 -27.87
N LYS A 674 43.05 -14.42 -27.44
CA LYS A 674 42.46 -14.86 -26.16
C LYS A 674 43.33 -14.51 -24.95
N ASN A 675 44.05 -13.40 -25.03
CA ASN A 675 45.05 -12.94 -24.06
C ASN A 675 44.65 -11.62 -23.38
N ARG A 676 43.35 -11.27 -23.46
CA ARG A 676 42.73 -10.09 -22.86
C ARG A 676 43.29 -8.76 -23.40
N ASN A 677 43.88 -8.78 -24.59
CA ASN A 677 44.25 -7.56 -25.33
C ASN A 677 43.06 -7.09 -26.17
N TYR A 678 42.01 -6.62 -25.49
CA TYR A 678 40.77 -6.26 -26.16
C TYR A 678 40.96 -5.08 -27.13
N ARG A 679 40.33 -5.20 -28.30
CA ARG A 679 40.15 -4.12 -29.27
C ARG A 679 38.68 -3.76 -29.37
N ILE A 680 38.39 -2.47 -29.27
CA ILE A 680 37.05 -1.89 -29.24
C ILE A 680 36.84 -1.17 -30.57
N CYS A 681 36.03 -1.74 -31.44
CA CYS A 681 35.76 -1.22 -32.78
C CYS A 681 34.48 -0.38 -32.72
N VAL A 682 34.62 0.94 -32.90
CA VAL A 682 33.55 1.93 -32.74
C VAL A 682 33.15 2.51 -34.10
N PRO A 683 31.98 2.14 -34.65
CA PRO A 683 31.46 2.70 -35.88
C PRO A 683 30.74 4.03 -35.65
N CYS A 684 31.03 5.04 -36.48
CA CYS A 684 30.57 6.42 -36.28
C CYS A 684 29.71 6.97 -37.44
N GLN A 685 28.89 8.00 -37.15
CA GLN A 685 27.91 8.58 -38.10
C GLN A 685 28.56 9.33 -39.27
N ASP A 686 29.78 9.81 -39.11
CA ASP A 686 30.67 10.35 -40.15
C ASP A 686 31.34 9.26 -41.01
N LYS A 687 30.93 7.99 -40.85
CA LYS A 687 31.41 6.81 -41.59
C LYS A 687 32.83 6.36 -41.22
N SER A 688 33.41 6.93 -40.16
CA SER A 688 34.66 6.42 -39.60
C SER A 688 34.43 5.10 -38.86
N LEU A 689 35.47 4.27 -38.80
CA LEU A 689 35.51 3.07 -37.97
C LEU A 689 36.76 3.14 -37.10
N ASN A 690 36.58 3.58 -35.85
CA ASN A 690 37.69 3.86 -34.95
C ASN A 690 38.03 2.60 -34.13
N LEU A 691 39.31 2.22 -34.06
CA LEU A 691 39.74 1.10 -33.23
C LEU A 691 40.48 1.62 -31.98
N TYR A 692 39.95 1.29 -30.80
CA TYR A 692 40.55 1.62 -29.52
C TYR A 692 41.14 0.37 -28.83
N GLY A 693 42.17 0.55 -28.02
CA GLY A 693 42.59 -0.42 -27.02
C GLY A 693 41.71 -0.39 -25.77
N ILE A 694 41.88 -1.38 -24.91
CA ILE A 694 41.19 -1.45 -23.60
C ILE A 694 41.66 -0.36 -22.61
N ASP A 695 42.79 0.28 -22.91
CA ASP A 695 43.33 1.47 -22.25
C ASP A 695 42.70 2.78 -22.76
N GLY A 696 41.74 2.69 -23.69
CA GLY A 696 41.01 3.83 -24.26
C GLY A 696 41.79 4.68 -25.25
N ASN A 697 43.02 4.29 -25.61
CA ASN A 697 43.78 4.95 -26.67
C ASN A 697 43.35 4.41 -28.04
N LEU A 698 43.51 5.21 -29.11
CA LEU A 698 43.44 4.70 -30.47
C LEU A 698 44.57 3.69 -30.71
N VAL A 699 44.34 2.68 -31.55
CA VAL A 699 45.34 1.68 -31.90
C VAL A 699 46.25 2.21 -33.01
N ASP A 700 47.54 2.35 -32.70
CA ASP A 700 48.57 2.70 -33.68
C ASP A 700 48.60 1.71 -34.85
N GLY A 701 48.68 2.23 -36.08
CA GLY A 701 48.68 1.43 -37.31
C GLY A 701 47.30 0.89 -37.72
N TRP A 702 46.20 1.50 -37.24
CA TRP A 702 44.86 1.28 -37.78
C TRP A 702 44.60 2.25 -38.95
N GLU A 703 44.66 1.73 -40.18
CA GLU A 703 44.62 2.48 -41.44
C GLU A 703 43.38 2.11 -42.26
N PHE A 704 42.18 2.47 -41.76
CA PHE A 704 40.93 2.34 -42.52
C PHE A 704 40.34 3.73 -42.86
N PRO A 705 40.13 4.07 -44.15
CA PRO A 705 39.69 5.40 -44.56
C PRO A 705 38.20 5.70 -44.31
N GLY A 706 37.42 4.73 -43.85
CA GLY A 706 35.97 4.84 -43.64
C GLY A 706 35.13 4.11 -44.70
N THR A 707 33.81 4.05 -44.47
CA THR A 707 32.83 3.43 -45.36
C THR A 707 32.12 4.44 -46.26
N GLU A 708 31.35 3.96 -47.25
CA GLU A 708 30.54 4.83 -48.11
C GLU A 708 29.25 5.28 -47.40
N TYR A 709 28.71 4.44 -46.50
CA TYR A 709 27.56 4.73 -45.63
C TYR A 709 27.87 4.35 -44.17
N ALA A 710 27.19 4.98 -43.21
CA ALA A 710 27.36 4.63 -41.79
C ALA A 710 26.83 3.21 -41.52
N LEU A 711 27.49 2.48 -40.61
CA LEU A 711 27.13 1.10 -40.24
C LEU A 711 25.86 1.09 -39.39
N THR A 712 24.95 0.16 -39.68
CA THR A 712 23.74 -0.11 -38.90
C THR A 712 23.92 -1.27 -37.91
N THR A 713 24.86 -2.17 -38.16
CA THR A 713 25.14 -3.37 -37.37
C THR A 713 26.56 -3.34 -36.76
N PRO A 714 26.81 -3.97 -35.59
CA PRO A 714 28.13 -4.00 -34.99
C PRO A 714 29.16 -4.81 -35.81
N PRO A 715 30.41 -4.33 -35.94
CA PRO A 715 31.50 -5.09 -36.54
C PRO A 715 31.79 -6.41 -35.82
N GLN A 716 32.09 -7.46 -36.59
CA GLN A 716 32.33 -8.81 -36.10
C GLN A 716 33.79 -9.23 -36.33
N HIS A 717 34.34 -10.07 -35.44
CA HIS A 717 35.63 -10.74 -35.65
C HIS A 717 35.39 -12.22 -35.93
N ILE A 718 35.98 -12.71 -37.02
CA ILE A 718 36.07 -14.12 -37.34
C ILE A 718 37.53 -14.52 -37.56
N ARG A 719 37.83 -15.81 -37.40
CA ARG A 719 39.13 -16.39 -37.76
C ARG A 719 38.89 -17.60 -38.65
N ASN A 720 39.55 -17.60 -39.81
CA ASN A 720 39.67 -18.77 -40.66
C ASN A 720 41.14 -19.21 -40.68
N GLU A 721 41.42 -20.44 -40.26
CA GLU A 721 42.77 -20.94 -40.02
C GLU A 721 43.60 -19.97 -39.15
N THR A 722 44.68 -19.39 -39.69
CA THR A 722 45.56 -18.40 -39.01
C THR A 722 45.20 -16.95 -39.32
N LYS A 723 44.19 -16.69 -40.15
CA LYS A 723 43.83 -15.34 -40.63
C LYS A 723 42.62 -14.81 -39.86
N ASP A 724 42.80 -13.65 -39.23
CA ASP A 724 41.70 -12.87 -38.66
C ASP A 724 41.05 -11.96 -39.73
N TYR A 725 39.73 -11.82 -39.67
CA TYR A 725 38.98 -10.86 -40.46
C TYR A 725 38.06 -10.06 -39.54
N ILE A 726 38.05 -8.75 -39.73
CA ILE A 726 37.07 -7.83 -39.15
C ILE A 726 36.03 -7.60 -40.24
N VAL A 727 34.80 -8.04 -39.98
CA VAL A 727 33.72 -8.12 -40.97
C VAL A 727 32.59 -7.20 -40.56
N PHE A 728 32.12 -6.40 -41.49
CA PHE A 728 30.96 -5.53 -41.32
C PHE A 728 30.37 -5.19 -42.70
N HIS A 729 29.22 -4.54 -42.71
CA HIS A 729 28.64 -4.00 -43.93
C HIS A 729 28.21 -2.55 -43.73
N ASP A 730 28.23 -1.78 -44.80
CA ASP A 730 27.43 -0.57 -44.88
C ASP A 730 26.08 -0.85 -45.57
N LYS A 731 25.43 0.17 -46.13
CA LYS A 731 24.15 0.01 -46.82
C LYS A 731 24.18 -0.90 -48.05
N TYR A 732 25.33 -1.07 -48.70
CA TYR A 732 25.45 -1.81 -49.97
C TYR A 732 26.70 -2.70 -50.08
N LYS A 733 27.73 -2.48 -49.25
CA LYS A 733 29.03 -3.14 -49.39
C LYS A 733 29.39 -3.90 -48.13
N VAL A 734 29.85 -5.15 -48.31
CA VAL A 734 30.46 -5.96 -47.27
C VAL A 734 31.98 -5.74 -47.29
N TYR A 735 32.54 -5.45 -46.12
CA TYR A 735 33.96 -5.18 -45.90
C TYR A 735 34.58 -6.32 -45.10
N MET A 736 35.80 -6.73 -45.49
CA MET A 736 36.61 -7.70 -44.74
C MET A 736 38.02 -7.14 -44.57
N LEU A 737 38.32 -6.64 -43.38
CA LEU A 737 39.61 -6.02 -43.06
C LEU A 737 40.52 -6.98 -42.29
N ASN A 738 41.82 -6.74 -42.31
CA ASN A 738 42.75 -7.37 -41.38
C ASN A 738 42.87 -6.58 -40.07
N ARG A 739 43.74 -7.03 -39.15
CA ARG A 739 43.95 -6.41 -37.82
C ARG A 739 44.44 -4.95 -37.86
N LYS A 740 44.96 -4.47 -39.00
CA LYS A 740 45.40 -3.08 -39.23
C LYS A 740 44.37 -2.21 -39.95
N GLY A 741 43.21 -2.74 -40.34
CA GLY A 741 42.21 -2.00 -41.10
C GLY A 741 42.43 -2.01 -42.62
N GLU A 742 43.53 -2.61 -43.10
CA GLU A 742 43.76 -2.85 -44.54
C GLU A 742 42.70 -3.83 -45.09
N ILE A 743 42.15 -3.57 -46.29
CA ILE A 743 41.20 -4.47 -46.95
C ILE A 743 41.91 -5.81 -47.26
N ARG A 744 41.37 -6.91 -46.74
CA ARG A 744 41.90 -8.26 -46.93
C ARG A 744 41.19 -9.03 -48.04
N VAL A 745 39.92 -8.75 -48.28
CA VAL A 745 39.12 -9.35 -49.36
C VAL A 745 38.30 -8.25 -50.03
N GLU A 746 38.45 -8.09 -51.35
CA GLU A 746 37.54 -7.28 -52.15
C GLU A 746 36.36 -8.13 -52.60
N THR A 747 35.15 -7.69 -52.24
CA THR A 747 33.90 -8.36 -52.58
C THR A 747 33.50 -8.04 -54.02
N LYS A 748 33.29 -9.07 -54.85
CA LYS A 748 32.98 -8.90 -56.29
C LYS A 748 31.54 -8.47 -56.56
N GLN A 749 30.66 -8.53 -55.55
CA GLN A 749 29.26 -8.16 -55.66
C GLN A 749 28.82 -7.40 -54.40
N ASN A 750 28.19 -6.25 -54.62
CA ASN A 750 27.54 -5.44 -53.59
C ASN A 750 26.07 -5.86 -53.41
N PHE A 751 25.58 -5.86 -52.18
CA PHE A 751 24.18 -6.16 -51.83
C PHE A 751 23.79 -5.53 -50.48
N GLN A 752 22.49 -5.29 -50.28
CA GLN A 752 21.97 -4.73 -49.03
C GLN A 752 21.77 -5.84 -47.99
N VAL A 753 22.70 -6.00 -47.05
CA VAL A 753 22.55 -6.92 -45.91
C VAL A 753 21.32 -6.51 -45.06
N SER A 754 20.65 -7.49 -44.47
CA SER A 754 19.53 -7.28 -43.55
C SER A 754 20.01 -6.81 -42.17
N ASP A 755 19.53 -5.67 -41.68
CA ASP A 755 19.96 -5.04 -40.42
C ASP A 755 19.75 -5.91 -39.16
N ASN A 756 18.86 -6.90 -39.22
CA ASN A 756 18.59 -7.82 -38.11
C ASN A 756 19.53 -9.04 -38.08
N ASN A 757 20.43 -9.19 -39.05
CA ASN A 757 21.19 -10.42 -39.28
C ASN A 757 22.70 -10.22 -39.16
N GLN A 758 23.35 -11.25 -38.62
CA GLN A 758 24.80 -11.33 -38.52
C GLN A 758 25.41 -12.10 -39.71
N PHE A 759 26.73 -12.08 -39.83
CA PHE A 759 27.46 -13.02 -40.68
C PHE A 759 27.74 -14.32 -39.91
N TRP A 760 27.47 -15.44 -40.56
CA TRP A 760 27.80 -16.78 -40.08
C TRP A 760 29.01 -17.29 -40.84
N HIS A 761 30.08 -17.68 -40.14
CA HIS A 761 31.31 -18.13 -40.76
C HIS A 761 31.29 -19.64 -41.03
N VAL A 762 31.37 -20.01 -42.30
CA VAL A 762 31.59 -21.39 -42.77
C VAL A 762 33.10 -21.55 -42.98
N ALA A 763 33.77 -22.24 -42.05
CA ALA A 763 35.22 -22.35 -42.03
C ALA A 763 35.74 -23.42 -43.01
N HIS A 764 36.83 -23.11 -43.72
CA HIS A 764 37.49 -24.07 -44.62
C HIS A 764 38.94 -23.68 -44.90
N LYS A 765 39.82 -24.66 -45.12
CA LYS A 765 41.27 -24.43 -45.38
C LYS A 765 41.56 -23.60 -46.62
N GLU A 766 40.78 -23.81 -47.68
CA GLU A 766 40.83 -23.04 -48.92
C GLU A 766 39.90 -21.81 -48.82
N ASP A 767 40.45 -20.60 -49.00
CA ASP A 767 39.68 -19.34 -48.98
C ASP A 767 38.56 -19.29 -50.05
N ALA A 768 38.66 -20.11 -51.10
CA ALA A 768 37.66 -20.24 -52.16
C ALA A 768 36.42 -21.07 -51.76
N LYS A 769 36.42 -21.68 -50.57
CA LYS A 769 35.32 -22.48 -50.01
C LYS A 769 34.89 -21.97 -48.63
N ALA A 770 35.78 -21.32 -47.89
CA ALA A 770 35.43 -20.62 -46.66
C ALA A 770 34.57 -19.39 -46.98
N SER A 771 33.46 -19.19 -46.26
CA SER A 771 32.51 -18.11 -46.56
C SER A 771 31.90 -17.44 -45.35
N LEU A 772 31.41 -16.23 -45.57
CA LEU A 772 30.58 -15.45 -44.66
C LEU A 772 29.16 -15.44 -45.21
N THR A 773 28.26 -16.12 -44.49
CA THR A 773 26.88 -16.36 -44.90
C THR A 773 25.93 -15.40 -44.18
N THR A 774 25.13 -14.66 -44.91
CA THR A 774 24.08 -13.78 -44.36
C THR A 774 22.92 -13.63 -45.36
N THR A 775 21.93 -12.78 -45.08
CA THR A 775 20.81 -12.51 -46.00
C THR A 775 20.69 -11.04 -46.37
N ASN A 776 20.16 -10.78 -47.57
CA ASN A 776 19.72 -9.44 -47.96
C ASN A 776 18.34 -9.08 -47.37
N ASN A 777 17.91 -7.84 -47.53
CA ASN A 777 16.59 -7.35 -47.10
C ASN A 777 15.33 -8.03 -47.73
N LYS A 778 15.50 -9.02 -48.62
CA LYS A 778 14.45 -9.89 -49.16
C LYS A 778 14.58 -11.35 -48.72
N GLY A 779 15.58 -11.68 -47.90
CA GLY A 779 15.87 -13.04 -47.46
C GLY A 779 16.51 -13.95 -48.51
N VAL A 780 17.10 -13.39 -49.57
CA VAL A 780 18.09 -14.11 -50.39
C VAL A 780 19.32 -14.34 -49.51
N VAL A 781 19.79 -15.58 -49.40
CA VAL A 781 21.04 -15.92 -48.72
C VAL A 781 22.23 -15.62 -49.63
N TYR A 782 23.27 -15.02 -49.07
CA TYR A 782 24.53 -14.68 -49.74
C TYR A 782 25.68 -15.41 -49.03
N HIS A 783 26.42 -16.23 -49.76
CA HIS A 783 27.69 -16.82 -49.33
C HIS A 783 28.83 -16.00 -49.92
N THR A 784 29.44 -15.15 -49.09
CA THR A 784 30.57 -14.29 -49.52
C THR A 784 31.87 -15.01 -49.17
N TYR A 785 32.54 -15.57 -50.17
CA TYR A 785 33.77 -16.36 -49.99
C TYR A 785 34.98 -15.49 -49.64
N LEU A 786 35.96 -16.05 -48.93
CA LEU A 786 37.18 -15.33 -48.54
C LEU A 786 38.14 -15.04 -49.71
N ASN A 787 37.81 -15.50 -50.92
CA ASN A 787 38.45 -15.09 -52.19
C ASN A 787 37.69 -13.96 -52.94
N GLY A 788 36.62 -13.42 -52.35
CA GLY A 788 35.81 -12.34 -52.90
C GLY A 788 34.67 -12.76 -53.83
N ASN A 789 34.55 -14.05 -54.18
CA ASN A 789 33.39 -14.58 -54.89
C ASN A 789 32.12 -14.50 -54.01
N VAL A 790 30.96 -14.42 -54.65
CA VAL A 790 29.66 -14.35 -53.99
C VAL A 790 28.70 -15.29 -54.70
N ASP A 791 28.18 -16.28 -53.97
CA ASP A 791 27.08 -17.13 -54.44
C ASP A 791 25.80 -16.79 -53.68
N THR A 792 24.64 -17.02 -54.30
CA THR A 792 23.33 -16.68 -53.71
C THR A 792 22.36 -17.84 -53.77
N VAL A 793 21.63 -18.07 -52.68
CA VAL A 793 20.51 -19.02 -52.63
C VAL A 793 19.22 -18.28 -52.32
N PHE A 794 18.22 -18.42 -53.19
CA PHE A 794 16.88 -17.87 -52.99
C PHE A 794 15.90 -18.98 -52.63
N PHE A 795 15.24 -18.83 -51.48
CA PHE A 795 14.19 -19.74 -51.02
C PHE A 795 12.81 -19.13 -51.23
N HIS A 796 12.58 -17.95 -50.65
CA HIS A 796 11.33 -17.19 -50.73
C HIS A 796 11.59 -15.71 -50.47
N ASN A 797 10.61 -14.84 -50.72
CA ASN A 797 10.68 -13.44 -50.30
C ASN A 797 10.32 -13.30 -48.82
N PHE A 798 11.23 -12.71 -48.04
CA PHE A 798 11.02 -12.34 -46.65
C PHE A 798 10.88 -10.83 -46.48
N THR A 799 10.31 -10.39 -45.35
CA THR A 799 10.27 -8.96 -45.01
C THR A 799 11.68 -8.46 -44.63
N PRO A 800 11.98 -7.15 -44.75
CA PRO A 800 13.28 -6.59 -44.36
C PRO A 800 13.66 -6.83 -42.89
N ASN A 801 12.70 -7.15 -42.02
CA ASN A 801 12.92 -7.35 -40.58
C ASN A 801 13.11 -8.84 -40.19
N HIS A 802 13.24 -9.76 -41.15
CA HIS A 802 13.43 -11.18 -40.87
C HIS A 802 14.76 -11.47 -40.16
N TYR A 803 14.76 -12.51 -39.32
CA TYR A 803 15.96 -13.06 -38.70
C TYR A 803 16.49 -14.27 -39.49
N PHE A 804 17.81 -14.43 -39.53
CA PHE A 804 18.51 -15.51 -40.23
C PHE A 804 19.54 -16.20 -39.31
N MET A 805 19.48 -17.53 -39.28
CA MET A 805 20.42 -18.39 -38.58
C MET A 805 20.95 -19.43 -39.54
N PHE A 806 22.27 -19.63 -39.55
CA PHE A 806 22.93 -20.70 -40.28
C PHE A 806 23.65 -21.59 -39.27
N CYS A 807 23.37 -22.89 -39.31
CA CYS A 807 24.07 -23.89 -38.52
C CYS A 807 24.10 -25.22 -39.27
N ASP A 808 25.27 -25.85 -39.25
CA ASP A 808 25.44 -27.26 -39.54
C ASP A 808 24.66 -28.08 -38.49
N PHE A 809 23.70 -28.88 -38.96
CA PHE A 809 22.77 -29.63 -38.11
C PHE A 809 23.16 -31.10 -37.89
N ASP A 810 23.99 -31.69 -38.76
CA ASP A 810 24.44 -33.08 -38.65
C ASP A 810 25.93 -33.21 -38.29
N ALA A 811 26.63 -32.09 -38.17
CA ALA A 811 28.05 -31.94 -37.84
C ALA A 811 28.99 -32.55 -38.90
N ASP A 812 28.55 -32.63 -40.17
CA ASP A 812 29.38 -33.12 -41.28
C ASP A 812 30.39 -32.07 -41.82
N GLY A 813 30.25 -30.81 -41.40
CA GLY A 813 31.12 -29.69 -41.75
C GLY A 813 30.76 -28.97 -43.05
N LYS A 814 29.51 -29.01 -43.49
CA LYS A 814 29.02 -28.36 -44.73
C LYS A 814 27.86 -27.38 -44.55
#